data_AF-A0AAU2YY99-F1
#
_entry.id   AF-A0AAU2YY99-F1
#
_cell.length_a   1.000
_cell.length_b   1.000
_cell.length_c   1.000
_cell.angle_alpha   90.00
_cell.angle_beta   90.00
_cell.angle_gamma   90.00
#
_symmetry.space_group_name_H-M   'P 1'
#
loop_
_entity.id
_entity.type
_entity.pdbx_description
1 polymer ?
#
loop_
_entity_poly.entity_id
_entity_poly.type
_entity_poly.pdbx_seq_one_letter_code
_entity_poly.pdbx_strand_id
1 'polypeptide(L)'
;MKYREQSEHQVVREDVWIPTRDGSTRLHARIWRPAGTDPVPALLEYLPYRKSDWTAPRDAQRHPWYAGHGYASVRVDIRGHGDSEGTPGDEYDEQELADGVDVVNWVAAQPWCTGKVGMFGISWGGFNSLQIAALAPEPLKAIVTVCSTDDRYDNDVHYMGGALLGIDMLAWAGTMLAFASRPPDPSQVGRDRWLPMWRERLDALEPFLHTWLEHQQRDDYWRHGSVCEDYGAIDAAVLAVGGWHDPYRDAVLRLVEHLPDDRVRGLIGPWSHQYPDRELPPGPAIGFLQETLRWWDQHLKGIDTGVMREPLLRSWINDPVPPATSYDVMPGRWVGDTNWPSPAVTWDERPLGTGGAPVLVRSPHHTGLDAGRFFPFGNASDLPPDQREEDGRSVCFDSAPLDERVEILGRPRVRLRLDSATPRANVIARVCDVAPDGSSTLVTRGVLNLMSRHGRDKAVEWTPGTYEDVEFELNGIGYAFPPGHRIRVAVSDSYWPWVWPHGERGELSVVPDRSALLLPVREAVDEPPIHFEEPEQAPPLPVTYDRPADPGPERLVTHDVAKGEWTLEVDPNYGGSRTYPDGLRYEESARETYRIRTDDPLSANAVSEWTIRLRRGDDWDAEIVTRTELRATATDFIMDSRIEARANGETVVKRVWHRNTPRTSA
;
A
#
# COMPACT_ATOMS: atom_id res chain seq x y z
N MET A 1 20.55 -7.58 11.65
CA MET A 1 20.42 -8.40 10.43
C MET A 1 21.74 -9.10 10.13
N LYS A 2 21.68 -10.37 9.71
CA LYS A 2 22.85 -11.15 9.29
C LYS A 2 23.01 -11.11 7.77
N TYR A 3 24.25 -11.03 7.30
CA TYR A 3 24.56 -11.16 5.88
C TYR A 3 25.29 -12.47 5.61
N ARG A 4 24.80 -13.25 4.64
CA ARG A 4 25.39 -14.52 4.25
C ARG A 4 26.38 -14.32 3.10
N GLU A 5 27.66 -14.24 3.43
CA GLU A 5 28.74 -14.06 2.44
C GLU A 5 29.04 -15.34 1.63
N GLN A 6 28.76 -16.52 2.21
CA GLN A 6 28.96 -17.82 1.56
C GLN A 6 27.63 -18.55 1.41
N SER A 7 27.21 -18.77 0.17
CA SER A 7 26.04 -19.55 -0.20
C SER A 7 26.38 -21.03 -0.42
N GLU A 8 25.39 -21.92 -0.27
CA GLU A 8 25.54 -23.35 -0.58
C GLU A 8 25.89 -23.58 -2.04
N HIS A 9 25.32 -22.75 -2.92
CA HIS A 9 25.60 -22.76 -4.35
C HIS A 9 26.33 -21.49 -4.78
N GLN A 10 27.32 -21.61 -5.67
CA GLN A 10 27.86 -20.46 -6.37
C GLN A 10 26.75 -19.83 -7.23
N VAL A 11 26.53 -18.52 -7.14
CA VAL A 11 25.48 -17.82 -7.89
C VAL A 11 26.05 -17.21 -9.17
N VAL A 12 25.39 -17.44 -10.30
CA VAL A 12 25.62 -16.72 -11.56
C VAL A 12 24.49 -15.71 -11.80
N ARG A 13 24.82 -14.61 -12.49
CA ARG A 13 23.89 -13.54 -12.83
C ARG A 13 23.95 -13.24 -14.32
N GLU A 14 22.79 -13.18 -14.97
CA GLU A 14 22.67 -12.83 -16.38
C GLU A 14 21.44 -11.94 -16.63
N ASP A 15 21.56 -11.01 -17.59
CA ASP A 15 20.44 -10.21 -18.08
C ASP A 15 20.02 -10.76 -19.45
N VAL A 16 18.70 -10.90 -19.66
CA VAL A 16 18.11 -11.56 -20.84
C VAL A 16 16.89 -10.82 -21.37
N TRP A 17 16.52 -11.13 -22.60
CA TRP A 17 15.31 -10.62 -23.24
C TRP A 17 14.27 -11.74 -23.37
N ILE A 18 13.08 -11.50 -22.82
CA ILE A 18 11.94 -12.42 -22.85
C ILE A 18 10.97 -11.94 -23.94
N PRO A 19 10.73 -12.71 -25.02
CA PRO A 19 9.72 -12.36 -26.00
C PRO A 19 8.31 -12.49 -25.40
N THR A 20 7.42 -11.55 -25.70
CA THR A 20 5.99 -11.65 -25.37
C THR A 20 5.21 -12.31 -26.51
N ARG A 21 3.94 -12.65 -26.26
CA ARG A 21 3.05 -13.27 -27.27
C ARG A 21 2.81 -12.42 -28.52
N ASP A 22 3.00 -11.10 -28.45
CA ASP A 22 2.79 -10.21 -29.59
C ASP A 22 3.92 -10.31 -30.63
N GLY A 23 5.06 -10.91 -30.27
CA GLY A 23 6.23 -11.10 -31.12
C GLY A 23 6.98 -9.83 -31.52
N SER A 24 6.51 -8.65 -31.11
CA SER A 24 7.11 -7.34 -31.40
C SER A 24 7.77 -6.71 -30.18
N THR A 25 7.40 -7.15 -28.98
CA THR A 25 7.90 -6.64 -27.70
C THR A 25 8.72 -7.68 -26.97
N ARG A 26 9.79 -7.24 -26.31
CA ARG A 26 10.60 -8.05 -25.41
C ARG A 26 10.75 -7.36 -24.06
N LEU A 27 10.61 -8.15 -23.00
CA LEU A 27 10.81 -7.69 -21.63
C LEU A 27 12.24 -7.98 -21.19
N HIS A 28 12.85 -7.03 -20.49
CA HIS A 28 14.20 -7.17 -19.96
C HIS A 28 14.15 -7.78 -18.56
N ALA A 29 14.87 -8.88 -18.38
CA ALA A 29 14.92 -9.62 -17.14
C ALA A 29 16.36 -9.75 -16.63
N ARG A 30 16.50 -9.88 -15.31
CA ARG A 30 17.73 -10.28 -14.65
C ARG A 30 17.49 -11.58 -13.90
N ILE A 31 18.37 -12.54 -14.11
CA ILE A 31 18.28 -13.89 -13.53
C ILE A 31 19.50 -14.10 -12.64
N TRP A 32 19.25 -14.53 -11.40
CA TRP A 32 20.23 -15.08 -10.48
C TRP A 32 19.93 -16.56 -10.30
N ARG A 33 20.92 -17.44 -10.51
CA ARG A 33 20.70 -18.89 -10.37
C ARG A 33 21.95 -19.61 -9.88
N PRO A 34 21.82 -20.82 -9.31
CA PRO A 34 22.95 -21.70 -9.06
C PRO A 34 23.80 -21.94 -10.31
N ALA A 35 25.11 -21.94 -10.14
CA ALA A 35 26.05 -22.43 -11.13
C ALA A 35 25.91 -23.95 -11.27
N GLY A 36 25.90 -24.46 -12.50
CA GLY A 36 25.70 -25.87 -12.79
C GLY A 36 24.65 -26.10 -13.89
N THR A 37 24.33 -27.37 -14.13
CA THR A 37 23.42 -27.82 -15.20
C THR A 37 22.11 -28.42 -14.70
N ASP A 38 21.97 -28.69 -13.40
CA ASP A 38 20.76 -29.29 -12.86
C ASP A 38 19.62 -28.26 -12.81
N PRO A 39 18.42 -28.57 -13.35
CA PRO A 39 17.29 -27.66 -13.31
C PRO A 39 16.80 -27.41 -11.88
N VAL A 40 16.44 -26.16 -11.58
CA VAL A 40 15.90 -25.72 -10.28
C VAL A 40 14.55 -25.03 -10.46
N PRO A 41 13.67 -25.02 -9.44
CA PRO A 41 12.47 -24.17 -9.48
C PRO A 41 12.82 -22.68 -9.59
N ALA A 42 11.93 -21.89 -10.16
CA ALA A 42 12.12 -20.46 -10.36
C ALA A 42 11.22 -19.60 -9.45
N LEU A 43 11.71 -18.43 -9.03
CA LEU A 43 10.99 -17.42 -8.27
C LEU A 43 10.97 -16.11 -9.06
N LEU A 44 9.79 -15.60 -9.40
CA LEU A 44 9.60 -14.44 -10.26
C LEU A 44 9.08 -13.22 -9.48
N GLU A 45 9.70 -12.06 -9.68
CA GLU A 45 9.18 -10.75 -9.28
C GLU A 45 9.02 -9.84 -10.52
N TYR A 46 7.79 -9.37 -10.76
CA TYR A 46 7.34 -8.67 -11.98
C TYR A 46 6.62 -7.36 -11.59
N LEU A 47 7.25 -6.20 -11.85
CA LEU A 47 6.77 -4.87 -11.42
C LEU A 47 7.51 -3.69 -12.11
N PRO A 48 6.95 -2.46 -12.13
CA PRO A 48 7.45 -1.33 -12.95
C PRO A 48 8.62 -0.52 -12.39
N TYR A 49 9.15 -0.88 -11.21
CA TYR A 49 10.07 -0.03 -10.44
C TYR A 49 11.57 -0.17 -10.77
N ARG A 50 11.92 -0.60 -11.99
CA ARG A 50 13.29 -0.62 -12.55
C ARG A 50 14.32 -1.46 -11.77
N LYS A 51 14.67 -2.62 -12.31
CA LYS A 51 15.65 -3.58 -11.74
C LYS A 51 17.11 -3.09 -11.71
N SER A 52 17.44 -2.04 -12.45
CA SER A 52 18.82 -1.56 -12.63
C SER A 52 19.16 -0.35 -11.77
N ASP A 53 18.18 0.29 -11.13
CA ASP A 53 18.40 1.42 -10.22
C ASP A 53 17.52 1.32 -8.96
N TRP A 54 16.31 1.85 -8.96
CA TRP A 54 15.49 2.07 -7.77
C TRP A 54 15.30 0.81 -6.91
N THR A 55 14.97 -0.34 -7.50
CA THR A 55 14.90 -1.61 -6.74
C THR A 55 16.21 -2.36 -6.62
N ALA A 56 17.28 -1.97 -7.33
CA ALA A 56 18.54 -2.71 -7.38
C ALA A 56 19.17 -2.98 -5.99
N PRO A 57 19.15 -2.06 -5.01
CA PRO A 57 19.69 -2.33 -3.66
C PRO A 57 18.97 -3.48 -2.96
N ARG A 58 17.63 -3.45 -2.98
CA ARG A 58 16.76 -4.49 -2.41
C ARG A 58 16.96 -5.82 -3.16
N ASP A 59 17.00 -5.76 -4.49
CA ASP A 59 17.08 -6.93 -5.36
C ASP A 59 18.40 -7.69 -5.12
N ALA A 60 19.50 -6.96 -4.91
CA ALA A 60 20.82 -7.51 -4.62
C ALA A 60 20.89 -8.28 -3.30
N GLN A 61 20.03 -7.96 -2.33
CA GLN A 61 20.00 -8.64 -1.02
C GLN A 61 19.12 -9.88 -1.04
N ARG A 62 18.13 -9.95 -1.94
CA ARG A 62 17.11 -10.99 -1.94
C ARG A 62 17.30 -12.05 -3.03
N HIS A 63 17.44 -11.64 -4.29
CA HIS A 63 17.52 -12.62 -5.40
C HIS A 63 18.76 -13.51 -5.32
N PRO A 64 19.97 -12.99 -5.01
CA PRO A 64 21.13 -13.85 -4.81
C PRO A 64 20.99 -14.78 -3.60
N TRP A 65 20.26 -14.37 -2.56
CA TRP A 65 20.03 -15.21 -1.39
C TRP A 65 19.23 -16.45 -1.78
N TYR A 66 18.11 -16.30 -2.50
CA TYR A 66 17.35 -17.45 -3.00
C TYR A 66 18.16 -18.30 -3.99
N ALA A 67 18.95 -17.65 -4.87
CA ALA A 67 19.83 -18.38 -5.77
C ALA A 67 20.88 -19.21 -5.04
N GLY A 68 21.39 -18.71 -3.92
CA GLY A 68 22.27 -19.44 -3.02
C GLY A 68 21.64 -20.68 -2.36
N HIS A 69 20.31 -20.77 -2.34
CA HIS A 69 19.49 -21.86 -1.74
C HIS A 69 18.81 -22.76 -2.81
N GLY A 70 19.33 -22.77 -4.03
CA GLY A 70 18.89 -23.71 -5.05
C GLY A 70 17.61 -23.29 -5.80
N TYR A 71 17.42 -21.99 -6.03
CA TYR A 71 16.34 -21.44 -6.87
C TYR A 71 16.90 -20.57 -8.00
N ALA A 72 16.24 -20.53 -9.15
CA ALA A 72 16.46 -19.45 -10.12
C ALA A 72 15.59 -18.26 -9.74
N SER A 73 16.15 -17.14 -9.30
CA SER A 73 15.40 -15.94 -8.95
C SER A 73 15.43 -14.95 -10.12
N VAL A 74 14.27 -14.48 -10.56
CA VAL A 74 14.08 -13.72 -11.80
C VAL A 74 13.38 -12.40 -11.48
N ARG A 75 13.97 -11.28 -11.92
CA ARG A 75 13.41 -9.93 -11.80
C ARG A 75 13.15 -9.36 -13.19
N VAL A 76 11.91 -8.96 -13.45
CA VAL A 76 11.48 -8.47 -14.78
C VAL A 76 10.96 -7.04 -14.69
N ASP A 77 11.50 -6.15 -15.53
CA ASP A 77 10.86 -4.86 -15.76
C ASP A 77 9.63 -5.08 -16.64
N ILE A 78 8.47 -4.59 -16.23
CA ILE A 78 7.26 -4.77 -17.04
C ILE A 78 7.33 -3.95 -18.34
N ARG A 79 6.42 -4.21 -19.28
CA ARG A 79 6.33 -3.50 -20.57
C ARG A 79 6.40 -1.99 -20.37
N GLY A 80 7.18 -1.31 -21.22
CA GLY A 80 7.32 0.14 -21.19
C GLY A 80 8.08 0.72 -19.99
N HIS A 81 8.55 -0.10 -19.06
CA HIS A 81 9.27 0.31 -17.87
C HIS A 81 10.70 -0.21 -17.88
N GLY A 82 11.58 0.45 -17.12
CA GLY A 82 13.00 0.09 -17.08
C GLY A 82 13.59 -0.05 -18.47
N ASP A 83 14.21 -1.20 -18.72
CA ASP A 83 14.84 -1.51 -19.99
C ASP A 83 13.92 -2.27 -20.98
N SER A 84 12.72 -2.68 -20.57
CA SER A 84 11.79 -3.49 -21.39
C SER A 84 11.20 -2.72 -22.58
N GLU A 85 11.00 -3.35 -23.73
CA GLU A 85 10.39 -2.69 -24.89
C GLU A 85 8.91 -2.33 -24.66
N GLY A 86 8.30 -1.61 -25.61
CA GLY A 86 6.91 -1.17 -25.55
C GLY A 86 6.69 0.14 -24.79
N THR A 87 5.41 0.48 -24.61
CA THR A 87 4.92 1.69 -23.94
C THR A 87 4.23 1.33 -22.61
N PRO A 88 4.27 2.21 -21.60
CA PRO A 88 3.51 1.99 -20.37
C PRO A 88 2.00 1.97 -20.68
N GLY A 89 1.29 1.07 -20.00
CA GLY A 89 -0.17 0.95 -20.05
C GLY A 89 -0.85 1.63 -18.85
N ASP A 90 -2.08 1.23 -18.57
CA ASP A 90 -2.79 1.65 -17.36
C ASP A 90 -2.42 0.76 -16.16
N GLU A 91 -2.82 1.16 -14.95
CA GLU A 91 -2.58 0.42 -13.73
C GLU A 91 -3.20 -0.99 -13.77
N TYR A 92 -2.35 -2.03 -13.70
CA TYR A 92 -2.75 -3.45 -13.70
C TYR A 92 -3.62 -3.85 -14.90
N ASP A 93 -3.37 -3.28 -16.07
CA ASP A 93 -4.19 -3.54 -17.25
C ASP A 93 -4.09 -4.99 -17.76
N GLU A 94 -5.01 -5.37 -18.64
CA GLU A 94 -5.06 -6.72 -19.21
C GLU A 94 -3.74 -7.11 -19.91
N GLN A 95 -3.04 -6.14 -20.51
CA GLN A 95 -1.79 -6.38 -21.24
C GLN A 95 -0.64 -6.69 -20.29
N GLU A 96 -0.53 -5.97 -19.17
CA GLU A 96 0.44 -6.24 -18.11
C GLU A 96 0.25 -7.66 -17.54
N LEU A 97 -0.99 -8.04 -17.20
CA LEU A 97 -1.26 -9.37 -16.64
C LEU A 97 -1.02 -10.48 -17.66
N ALA A 98 -1.39 -10.26 -18.93
CA ALA A 98 -1.11 -11.18 -20.03
C ALA A 98 0.40 -11.39 -20.24
N ASP A 99 1.19 -10.32 -20.24
CA ASP A 99 2.64 -10.39 -20.32
C ASP A 99 3.23 -11.14 -19.11
N GLY A 100 2.68 -10.92 -17.91
CA GLY A 100 3.07 -11.66 -16.71
C GLY A 100 2.88 -13.18 -16.86
N VAL A 101 1.75 -13.62 -17.44
CA VAL A 101 1.50 -15.03 -17.78
C VAL A 101 2.50 -15.55 -18.82
N ASP A 102 2.86 -14.75 -19.83
CA ASP A 102 3.88 -15.13 -20.82
C ASP A 102 5.25 -15.34 -20.16
N VAL A 103 5.63 -14.45 -19.24
CA VAL A 103 6.88 -14.56 -18.47
C VAL A 103 6.89 -15.82 -17.63
N VAL A 104 5.82 -16.15 -16.91
CA VAL A 104 5.71 -17.39 -16.13
C VAL A 104 5.95 -18.62 -17.01
N ASN A 105 5.27 -18.69 -18.16
CA ASN A 105 5.41 -19.82 -19.10
C ASN A 105 6.82 -19.87 -19.72
N TRP A 106 7.39 -18.73 -20.09
CA TRP A 106 8.73 -18.66 -20.64
C TRP A 106 9.78 -19.13 -19.63
N VAL A 107 9.69 -18.70 -18.37
CA VAL A 107 10.58 -19.12 -17.28
C VAL A 107 10.47 -20.62 -17.06
N ALA A 108 9.26 -21.17 -17.02
CA ALA A 108 9.03 -22.60 -16.86
C ALA A 108 9.65 -23.46 -17.98
N ALA A 109 9.71 -22.92 -19.21
CA ALA A 109 10.25 -23.62 -20.37
C ALA A 109 11.78 -23.60 -20.46
N GLN A 110 12.48 -22.86 -19.60
CA GLN A 110 13.94 -22.77 -19.68
C GLN A 110 14.61 -24.08 -19.25
N PRO A 111 15.75 -24.46 -19.87
CA PRO A 111 16.41 -25.74 -19.58
C PRO A 111 16.97 -25.82 -18.15
N TRP A 112 17.17 -24.69 -17.49
CA TRP A 112 17.59 -24.60 -16.09
C TRP A 112 16.41 -24.58 -15.11
N CYS A 113 15.16 -24.59 -15.59
CA CYS A 113 13.96 -24.57 -14.76
C CYS A 113 13.36 -25.98 -14.64
N THR A 114 12.85 -26.35 -13.46
CA THR A 114 12.10 -27.61 -13.27
C THR A 114 10.69 -27.61 -13.90
N GLY A 115 10.28 -26.48 -14.49
CA GLY A 115 8.90 -26.24 -14.92
C GLY A 115 7.98 -25.74 -13.81
N LYS A 116 8.46 -25.60 -12.57
CA LYS A 116 7.71 -25.03 -11.44
C LYS A 116 8.17 -23.62 -11.13
N VAL A 117 7.22 -22.70 -11.09
CA VAL A 117 7.43 -21.28 -10.84
C VAL A 117 6.68 -20.87 -9.57
N GLY A 118 7.34 -20.08 -8.73
CA GLY A 118 6.69 -19.27 -7.71
C GLY A 118 6.76 -17.78 -8.05
N MET A 119 5.84 -16.98 -7.54
CA MET A 119 5.88 -15.52 -7.70
C MET A 119 5.87 -14.82 -6.34
N PHE A 120 6.57 -13.70 -6.24
CA PHE A 120 6.53 -12.89 -5.03
C PHE A 120 6.69 -11.41 -5.36
N GLY A 121 6.29 -10.57 -4.42
CA GLY A 121 6.52 -9.14 -4.50
C GLY A 121 5.89 -8.41 -3.33
N ILE A 122 6.22 -7.13 -3.24
CA ILE A 122 5.59 -6.18 -2.32
C ILE A 122 4.88 -5.10 -3.12
N SER A 123 3.77 -4.57 -2.60
CA SER A 123 3.00 -3.53 -3.30
C SER A 123 2.61 -4.04 -4.68
N TRP A 124 2.75 -3.26 -5.75
CA TRP A 124 2.53 -3.70 -7.13
C TRP A 124 3.04 -5.10 -7.48
N GLY A 125 4.22 -5.52 -7.00
CA GLY A 125 4.69 -6.89 -7.22
C GLY A 125 3.86 -7.96 -6.50
N GLY A 126 3.35 -7.63 -5.30
CA GLY A 126 2.38 -8.40 -4.54
C GLY A 126 1.02 -8.48 -5.25
N PHE A 127 0.52 -7.35 -5.76
CA PHE A 127 -0.71 -7.29 -6.58
C PHE A 127 -0.58 -8.17 -7.83
N ASN A 128 0.48 -7.97 -8.63
CA ASN A 128 0.75 -8.77 -9.81
C ASN A 128 0.87 -10.26 -9.49
N SER A 129 1.54 -10.63 -8.39
CA SER A 129 1.64 -12.04 -7.99
C SER A 129 0.26 -12.65 -7.70
N LEU A 130 -0.63 -11.89 -7.07
CA LEU A 130 -1.97 -12.33 -6.70
C LEU A 130 -2.92 -12.35 -7.91
N GLN A 131 -2.91 -11.31 -8.74
CA GLN A 131 -3.72 -11.19 -9.95
C GLN A 131 -3.33 -12.23 -11.00
N ILE A 132 -2.04 -12.46 -11.22
CA ILE A 132 -1.56 -13.51 -12.15
C ILE A 132 -1.89 -14.91 -11.61
N ALA A 133 -1.86 -15.11 -10.29
CA ALA A 133 -2.30 -16.39 -9.70
C ALA A 133 -3.79 -16.67 -9.96
N ALA A 134 -4.64 -15.64 -9.99
CA ALA A 134 -6.05 -15.77 -10.36
C ALA A 134 -6.27 -16.05 -11.86
N LEU A 135 -5.26 -15.82 -12.71
CA LEU A 135 -5.26 -16.27 -14.11
C LEU A 135 -4.81 -17.73 -14.29
N ALA A 136 -4.46 -18.41 -13.19
CA ALA A 136 -4.10 -19.82 -13.10
C ALA A 136 -3.14 -20.36 -14.20
N PRO A 137 -2.00 -19.69 -14.49
CA PRO A 137 -1.02 -20.28 -15.40
C PRO A 137 -0.47 -21.57 -14.80
N GLU A 138 -0.57 -22.69 -15.54
CA GLU A 138 -0.24 -24.04 -15.05
C GLU A 138 1.12 -24.10 -14.32
N PRO A 139 2.22 -23.49 -14.81
CA PRO A 139 3.51 -23.58 -14.11
C PRO A 139 3.58 -22.89 -12.74
N LEU A 140 2.67 -21.97 -12.42
CA LEU A 140 2.66 -21.21 -11.17
C LEU A 140 2.07 -22.05 -10.03
N LYS A 141 2.90 -22.45 -9.07
CA LYS A 141 2.50 -23.37 -8.00
C LYS A 141 2.34 -22.72 -6.64
N ALA A 142 2.99 -21.59 -6.40
CA ALA A 142 2.90 -20.87 -5.14
C ALA A 142 3.22 -19.38 -5.31
N ILE A 143 2.63 -18.53 -4.47
CA ILE A 143 2.93 -17.11 -4.37
C ILE A 143 3.22 -16.67 -2.94
N VAL A 144 3.95 -15.56 -2.81
CA VAL A 144 4.09 -14.78 -1.57
C VAL A 144 3.70 -13.35 -1.90
N THR A 145 2.50 -12.96 -1.46
CA THR A 145 1.90 -11.65 -1.75
C THR A 145 2.04 -10.76 -0.52
N VAL A 146 2.87 -9.72 -0.62
CA VAL A 146 3.25 -8.87 0.53
C VAL A 146 2.66 -7.47 0.35
N CYS A 147 1.96 -6.96 1.37
CA CYS A 147 1.39 -5.60 1.40
C CYS A 147 0.72 -5.23 0.06
N SER A 148 -0.31 -5.98 -0.30
CA SER A 148 -1.11 -5.77 -1.52
C SER A 148 -2.58 -6.08 -1.25
N THR A 149 -3.47 -5.50 -2.06
CA THR A 149 -4.92 -5.72 -1.91
C THR A 149 -5.49 -6.75 -2.89
N ASP A 150 -6.60 -7.35 -2.48
CA ASP A 150 -7.51 -8.17 -3.28
C ASP A 150 -8.71 -7.35 -3.83
N ASP A 151 -8.91 -6.10 -3.40
CA ASP A 151 -9.93 -5.17 -3.89
C ASP A 151 -9.30 -3.80 -4.23
N ARG A 152 -9.24 -3.48 -5.52
CA ARG A 152 -8.61 -2.25 -6.04
C ARG A 152 -9.41 -0.97 -5.75
N TYR A 153 -10.69 -1.11 -5.38
CA TYR A 153 -11.54 0.05 -5.09
C TYR A 153 -11.47 0.46 -3.62
N ASP A 154 -11.96 -0.39 -2.70
CA ASP A 154 -12.26 0.01 -1.32
C ASP A 154 -11.08 -0.24 -0.33
N ASN A 155 -9.94 -0.72 -0.83
CA ASN A 155 -8.76 -1.07 -0.05
C ASN A 155 -7.46 -0.77 -0.80
N ASP A 156 -7.46 0.29 -1.62
CA ASP A 156 -6.31 0.78 -2.37
C ASP A 156 -6.15 2.29 -2.21
N VAL A 157 -5.14 2.89 -2.85
CA VAL A 157 -4.82 4.33 -2.87
C VAL A 157 -5.92 5.22 -3.45
N HIS A 158 -7.01 4.62 -3.95
CA HIS A 158 -8.08 5.28 -4.68
C HIS A 158 -9.24 5.68 -3.75
N TYR A 159 -9.91 4.67 -3.17
CA TYR A 159 -11.11 4.87 -2.36
C TYR A 159 -11.04 4.04 -1.07
N MET A 160 -11.74 4.55 -0.05
CA MET A 160 -11.97 3.82 1.19
C MET A 160 -13.39 4.12 1.66
N GLY A 161 -14.20 3.09 1.89
CA GLY A 161 -15.63 3.23 2.16
C GLY A 161 -16.40 3.97 1.07
N GLY A 162 -15.93 3.90 -0.18
CA GLY A 162 -16.40 4.71 -1.32
C GLY A 162 -16.09 6.21 -1.24
N ALA A 163 -15.28 6.66 -0.27
CA ALA A 163 -14.78 8.03 -0.20
C ALA A 163 -13.44 8.13 -0.93
N LEU A 164 -13.23 9.22 -1.67
CA LEU A 164 -11.97 9.49 -2.37
C LEU A 164 -10.84 9.72 -1.35
N LEU A 165 -9.76 8.95 -1.47
CA LEU A 165 -8.54 9.18 -0.68
C LEU A 165 -7.83 10.43 -1.18
N GLY A 166 -8.02 11.54 -0.47
CA GLY A 166 -7.42 12.82 -0.81
C GLY A 166 -5.91 12.84 -0.60
N ILE A 167 -5.41 12.03 0.34
CA ILE A 167 -3.99 11.97 0.67
C ILE A 167 -3.22 11.21 -0.41
N ASP A 168 -3.78 10.12 -0.95
CA ASP A 168 -2.98 9.18 -1.74
C ASP A 168 -3.36 9.08 -3.22
N MET A 169 -4.63 9.29 -3.62
CA MET A 169 -4.99 9.14 -5.05
C MET A 169 -4.14 10.06 -5.94
N LEU A 170 -3.94 11.32 -5.55
CA LEU A 170 -3.07 12.23 -6.30
C LEU A 170 -1.58 11.93 -6.07
N ALA A 171 -1.16 11.63 -4.85
CA ALA A 171 0.24 11.38 -4.52
C ALA A 171 0.78 10.18 -5.31
N TRP A 172 0.03 9.08 -5.33
CA TRP A 172 0.37 7.88 -6.07
C TRP A 172 0.33 8.10 -7.59
N ALA A 173 -0.68 8.80 -8.11
CA ALA A 173 -0.72 9.16 -9.53
C ALA A 173 0.50 10.02 -9.95
N GLY A 174 0.89 10.98 -9.12
CA GLY A 174 2.06 11.83 -9.34
C GLY A 174 3.37 11.02 -9.32
N THR A 175 3.49 10.09 -8.37
CA THR A 175 4.60 9.13 -8.28
C THR A 175 4.70 8.30 -9.55
N MET A 176 3.59 7.69 -9.99
CA MET A 176 3.57 6.84 -11.18
C MET A 176 3.84 7.62 -12.47
N LEU A 177 3.35 8.86 -12.58
CA LEU A 177 3.70 9.74 -13.70
C LEU A 177 5.22 9.99 -13.76
N ALA A 178 5.86 10.27 -12.62
CA ALA A 178 7.32 10.44 -12.55
C ALA A 178 8.06 9.13 -12.86
N PHE A 179 7.59 8.01 -12.31
CA PHE A 179 8.24 6.71 -12.42
C PHE A 179 8.19 6.13 -13.84
N ALA A 180 7.04 6.22 -14.50
CA ALA A 180 6.85 5.76 -15.89
C ALA A 180 7.59 6.66 -16.90
N SER A 181 7.90 7.89 -16.52
CA SER A 181 8.63 8.85 -17.36
C SER A 181 10.14 8.58 -17.47
N ARG A 182 10.69 7.61 -16.74
CA ARG A 182 12.13 7.34 -16.69
C ARG A 182 12.65 6.68 -17.99
N PRO A 183 13.81 7.11 -18.52
CA PRO A 183 14.39 6.54 -19.75
C PRO A 183 14.92 5.11 -19.54
N PRO A 184 14.93 4.26 -20.58
CA PRO A 184 15.71 3.02 -20.54
C PRO A 184 17.22 3.32 -20.45
N ASP A 185 18.00 2.39 -19.90
CA ASP A 185 19.45 2.56 -19.76
C ASP A 185 20.17 2.33 -21.11
N PRO A 186 20.93 3.31 -21.64
CA PRO A 186 21.66 3.18 -22.91
C PRO A 186 22.67 2.04 -22.96
N SER A 187 23.19 1.60 -21.80
CA SER A 187 24.09 0.45 -21.72
C SER A 187 23.38 -0.89 -21.97
N GLN A 188 22.06 -0.94 -21.77
CA GLN A 188 21.24 -2.13 -21.94
C GLN A 188 20.56 -2.15 -23.30
N VAL A 189 19.94 -1.04 -23.70
CA VAL A 189 19.15 -0.97 -24.95
C VAL A 189 19.95 -0.47 -26.16
N GLY A 190 21.12 0.13 -25.92
CA GLY A 190 22.00 0.70 -26.94
C GLY A 190 21.91 2.22 -27.08
N ARG A 191 23.05 2.85 -27.37
CA ARG A 191 23.20 4.32 -27.46
C ARG A 191 22.32 4.98 -28.52
N ASP A 192 22.05 4.29 -29.61
CA ASP A 192 21.22 4.82 -30.70
C ASP A 192 19.71 4.56 -30.48
N ARG A 193 19.35 3.67 -29.55
CA ARG A 193 17.96 3.23 -29.34
C ARG A 193 17.28 3.86 -28.14
N TRP A 194 18.02 4.18 -27.07
CA TRP A 194 17.40 4.62 -25.81
C TRP A 194 16.57 5.90 -25.98
N LEU A 195 17.03 6.88 -26.75
CA LEU A 195 16.35 8.16 -26.91
C LEU A 195 15.08 8.05 -27.78
N PRO A 196 15.09 7.38 -28.95
CA PRO A 196 13.86 7.08 -29.70
C PRO A 196 12.83 6.31 -28.87
N MET A 197 13.28 5.27 -28.15
CA MET A 197 12.41 4.45 -27.28
C MET A 197 11.84 5.28 -26.12
N TRP A 198 12.64 6.17 -25.54
CA TRP A 198 12.17 7.08 -24.50
C TRP A 198 11.11 8.05 -25.02
N ARG A 199 11.33 8.67 -26.18
CA ARG A 199 10.34 9.55 -26.84
C ARG A 199 9.01 8.84 -27.07
N GLU A 200 9.05 7.64 -27.65
CA GLU A 200 7.85 6.83 -27.89
C GLU A 200 7.04 6.58 -26.61
N ARG A 201 7.71 6.20 -25.52
CA ARG A 201 7.06 6.02 -24.20
C ARG A 201 6.44 7.32 -23.68
N LEU A 202 7.18 8.43 -23.75
CA LEU A 202 6.71 9.73 -23.27
C LEU A 202 5.53 10.27 -24.10
N ASP A 203 5.48 9.95 -25.40
CA ASP A 203 4.38 10.31 -26.30
C ASP A 203 3.12 9.46 -26.04
N ALA A 204 3.28 8.22 -25.58
CA ALA A 204 2.18 7.32 -25.23
C ALA A 204 1.64 7.48 -23.79
N LEU A 205 2.41 8.14 -22.91
CA LEU A 205 2.08 8.28 -21.49
C LEU A 205 0.75 9.02 -21.28
N GLU A 206 -0.07 8.54 -20.34
CA GLU A 206 -1.27 9.22 -19.85
C GLU A 206 -1.27 9.21 -18.30
N PRO A 207 -1.65 10.32 -17.62
CA PRO A 207 -1.69 10.36 -16.16
C PRO A 207 -2.83 9.54 -15.58
N PHE A 208 -2.52 8.59 -14.69
CA PHE A 208 -3.52 7.70 -14.08
C PHE A 208 -4.67 8.43 -13.36
N LEU A 209 -4.37 9.54 -12.68
CA LEU A 209 -5.38 10.36 -11.97
C LEU A 209 -6.58 10.71 -12.85
N HIS A 210 -6.32 10.97 -14.14
CA HIS A 210 -7.35 11.40 -15.10
C HIS A 210 -8.31 10.26 -15.45
N THR A 211 -7.83 9.02 -15.47
CA THR A 211 -8.64 7.81 -15.65
C THR A 211 -9.35 7.46 -14.34
N TRP A 212 -8.63 7.39 -13.22
CA TRP A 212 -9.20 6.98 -11.93
C TRP A 212 -10.40 7.82 -11.50
N LEU A 213 -10.35 9.15 -11.68
CA LEU A 213 -11.45 10.03 -11.30
C LEU A 213 -12.68 9.97 -12.23
N GLU A 214 -12.58 9.31 -13.39
CA GLU A 214 -13.75 8.96 -14.21
C GLU A 214 -14.53 7.77 -13.61
N HIS A 215 -13.88 6.96 -12.77
CA HIS A 215 -14.44 5.76 -12.16
C HIS A 215 -14.69 5.96 -10.66
N GLN A 216 -15.60 6.88 -10.29
CA GLN A 216 -15.86 7.18 -8.87
C GLN A 216 -16.70 6.13 -8.12
N GLN A 217 -17.37 5.23 -8.83
CA GLN A 217 -18.06 4.07 -8.28
C GLN A 217 -17.30 2.80 -8.63
N ARG A 218 -17.56 1.71 -7.89
CA ARG A 218 -16.99 0.38 -8.15
C ARG A 218 -17.63 -0.30 -9.36
N ASP A 219 -17.28 0.19 -10.54
CA ASP A 219 -17.67 -0.33 -11.85
C ASP A 219 -16.69 -1.39 -12.37
N ASP A 220 -16.81 -1.74 -13.66
CA ASP A 220 -16.00 -2.79 -14.28
C ASP A 220 -14.49 -2.48 -14.31
N TYR A 221 -14.12 -1.18 -14.27
CA TYR A 221 -12.72 -0.78 -14.21
C TYR A 221 -12.05 -1.31 -12.94
N TRP A 222 -12.70 -1.16 -11.78
CA TRP A 222 -12.16 -1.61 -10.51
C TRP A 222 -12.36 -3.10 -10.26
N ARG A 223 -13.42 -3.70 -10.82
CA ARG A 223 -13.61 -5.17 -10.76
C ARG A 223 -12.47 -5.89 -11.48
N HIS A 224 -11.99 -5.33 -12.59
CA HIS A 224 -10.81 -5.86 -13.28
C HIS A 224 -9.58 -5.84 -12.36
N GLY A 225 -8.95 -7.00 -12.19
CA GLY A 225 -7.78 -7.16 -11.32
C GLY A 225 -8.10 -7.18 -9.82
N SER A 226 -9.37 -7.07 -9.40
CA SER A 226 -9.77 -7.33 -8.02
C SER A 226 -9.99 -8.84 -7.82
N VAL A 227 -9.11 -9.48 -7.06
CA VAL A 227 -9.15 -10.92 -6.80
C VAL A 227 -10.33 -11.32 -5.92
N CYS A 228 -10.89 -10.39 -5.14
CA CYS A 228 -12.09 -10.64 -4.34
C CYS A 228 -13.35 -10.98 -5.16
N GLU A 229 -13.32 -10.79 -6.49
CA GLU A 229 -14.40 -11.22 -7.39
C GLU A 229 -14.53 -12.74 -7.47
N ASP A 230 -13.41 -13.48 -7.45
CA ASP A 230 -13.37 -14.94 -7.50
C ASP A 230 -12.06 -15.49 -6.93
N TYR A 231 -12.02 -15.72 -5.60
CA TYR A 231 -10.90 -16.41 -4.96
C TYR A 231 -10.71 -17.85 -5.47
N GLY A 232 -11.76 -18.47 -6.01
CA GLY A 232 -11.74 -19.84 -6.52
C GLY A 232 -10.88 -20.00 -7.77
N ALA A 233 -10.61 -18.90 -8.49
CA ALA A 233 -9.74 -18.89 -9.67
C ALA A 233 -8.25 -19.10 -9.34
N ILE A 234 -7.86 -18.98 -8.06
CA ILE A 234 -6.47 -19.19 -7.65
C ILE A 234 -6.21 -20.68 -7.42
N ASP A 235 -5.32 -21.24 -8.23
CA ASP A 235 -4.81 -22.61 -8.07
C ASP A 235 -3.53 -22.71 -7.24
N ALA A 236 -2.68 -21.68 -7.31
CA ALA A 236 -1.41 -21.62 -6.59
C ALA A 236 -1.62 -21.54 -5.07
N ALA A 237 -0.68 -22.09 -4.30
CA ALA A 237 -0.65 -21.85 -2.85
C ALA A 237 -0.32 -20.38 -2.56
N VAL A 238 -0.97 -19.76 -1.58
CA VAL A 238 -0.82 -18.34 -1.22
C VAL A 238 -0.26 -18.17 0.19
N LEU A 239 0.92 -17.55 0.32
CA LEU A 239 1.35 -16.95 1.59
C LEU A 239 1.04 -15.45 1.54
N ALA A 240 0.01 -15.03 2.27
CA ALA A 240 -0.42 -13.63 2.36
C ALA A 240 0.27 -12.95 3.54
N VAL A 241 0.95 -11.83 3.29
CA VAL A 241 1.81 -11.16 4.27
C VAL A 241 1.47 -9.68 4.32
N GLY A 242 1.32 -9.12 5.52
CA GLY A 242 1.00 -7.72 5.72
C GLY A 242 1.51 -7.17 7.05
N GLY A 243 1.21 -5.91 7.31
CA GLY A 243 1.60 -5.22 8.53
C GLY A 243 0.46 -4.39 9.13
N TRP A 244 0.38 -4.34 10.46
CA TRP A 244 -0.64 -3.54 11.17
C TRP A 244 -0.50 -2.03 11.04
N HIS A 245 0.55 -1.53 10.39
CA HIS A 245 0.62 -0.13 9.98
C HIS A 245 0.52 0.07 8.46
N ASP A 246 0.51 -1.01 7.68
CA ASP A 246 0.32 -0.99 6.22
C ASP A 246 -1.17 -0.96 5.79
N PRO A 247 -1.62 -0.07 4.87
CA PRO A 247 -3.03 0.03 4.49
C PRO A 247 -3.65 -1.27 3.96
N TYR A 248 -2.86 -2.17 3.36
CA TYR A 248 -3.35 -3.40 2.74
C TYR A 248 -3.53 -4.59 3.69
N ARG A 249 -3.36 -4.37 5.01
CA ARG A 249 -3.48 -5.39 6.07
C ARG A 249 -4.73 -6.27 5.96
N ASP A 250 -5.85 -5.72 5.49
CA ASP A 250 -7.14 -6.40 5.48
C ASP A 250 -7.20 -7.52 4.44
N ALA A 251 -6.45 -7.40 3.35
CA ALA A 251 -6.39 -8.43 2.31
C ALA A 251 -5.84 -9.75 2.85
N VAL A 252 -4.90 -9.71 3.81
CA VAL A 252 -4.41 -10.94 4.47
C VAL A 252 -5.54 -11.65 5.20
N LEU A 253 -6.36 -10.92 5.95
CA LEU A 253 -7.51 -11.49 6.67
C LEU A 253 -8.54 -12.08 5.69
N ARG A 254 -8.85 -11.36 4.60
CA ARG A 254 -9.81 -11.81 3.58
C ARG A 254 -9.32 -13.03 2.81
N LEU A 255 -8.05 -13.05 2.37
CA LEU A 255 -7.47 -14.17 1.64
C LEU A 255 -7.48 -15.44 2.48
N VAL A 256 -7.12 -15.35 3.76
CA VAL A 256 -7.11 -16.51 4.66
C VAL A 256 -8.53 -17.00 4.97
N GLU A 257 -9.52 -16.10 5.02
CA GLU A 257 -10.93 -16.47 5.23
C GLU A 257 -11.55 -17.19 4.02
N HIS A 258 -11.16 -16.83 2.80
CA HIS A 258 -11.86 -17.28 1.59
C HIS A 258 -11.11 -18.35 0.79
N LEU A 259 -9.79 -18.45 0.92
CA LEU A 259 -9.01 -19.50 0.25
C LEU A 259 -9.00 -20.80 1.09
N PRO A 260 -8.91 -21.97 0.45
CA PRO A 260 -8.84 -23.24 1.18
C PRO A 260 -7.65 -23.33 2.14
N ASP A 261 -7.90 -23.85 3.36
CA ASP A 261 -6.91 -24.00 4.44
C ASP A 261 -5.65 -24.80 4.04
N ASP A 262 -5.73 -25.66 3.02
CA ASP A 262 -4.60 -26.44 2.49
C ASP A 262 -3.80 -25.71 1.41
N ARG A 263 -4.17 -24.47 1.08
CA ARG A 263 -3.51 -23.63 0.09
C ARG A 263 -3.11 -22.25 0.61
N VAL A 264 -3.58 -21.79 1.76
CA VAL A 264 -3.31 -20.42 2.25
C VAL A 264 -2.62 -20.40 3.61
N ARG A 265 -1.69 -19.49 3.82
CA ARG A 265 -1.19 -19.09 5.15
C ARG A 265 -1.15 -17.57 5.24
N GLY A 266 -1.51 -17.02 6.41
CA GLY A 266 -1.48 -15.59 6.70
C GLY A 266 -0.39 -15.22 7.70
N LEU A 267 0.29 -14.09 7.46
CA LEU A 267 1.28 -13.51 8.36
C LEU A 267 1.08 -12.00 8.47
N ILE A 268 0.74 -11.50 9.66
CA ILE A 268 0.59 -10.06 9.90
C ILE A 268 1.42 -9.62 11.10
N GLY A 269 2.48 -8.87 10.84
CA GLY A 269 3.34 -8.30 11.89
C GLY A 269 2.96 -6.86 12.23
N PRO A 270 3.73 -6.20 13.10
CA PRO A 270 3.51 -4.80 13.42
C PRO A 270 3.90 -3.86 12.27
N TRP A 271 4.47 -4.36 11.17
CA TRP A 271 5.21 -3.58 10.19
C TRP A 271 4.40 -2.51 9.46
N SER A 272 5.15 -1.54 8.92
CA SER A 272 4.76 -0.56 7.91
C SER A 272 4.76 -1.19 6.51
N HIS A 273 4.63 -0.40 5.43
CA HIS A 273 4.64 -0.88 4.05
C HIS A 273 6.05 -1.34 3.62
N GLN A 274 6.45 -2.53 4.07
CA GLN A 274 7.78 -3.10 3.85
C GLN A 274 7.79 -4.63 3.93
N TYR A 275 8.88 -5.22 3.44
CA TYR A 275 9.13 -6.64 3.70
C TYR A 275 9.48 -6.87 5.18
N PRO A 276 9.02 -7.96 5.81
CA PRO A 276 9.21 -8.21 7.25
C PRO A 276 10.66 -8.35 7.75
N ASP A 277 11.63 -8.55 6.86
CA ASP A 277 13.06 -8.63 7.16
C ASP A 277 13.79 -7.28 7.03
N ARG A 278 13.11 -6.23 6.57
CA ARG A 278 13.68 -4.88 6.55
C ARG A 278 13.59 -4.35 7.98
N GLU A 279 14.74 -4.10 8.59
CA GLU A 279 14.84 -3.58 9.97
C GLU A 279 14.43 -2.10 10.07
N LEU A 280 13.35 -1.70 9.39
CA LEU A 280 12.76 -0.36 9.50
C LEU A 280 11.63 -0.36 10.52
N PRO A 281 11.38 0.78 11.18
CA PRO A 281 10.24 0.96 12.07
C PRO A 281 8.87 0.66 11.44
N PRO A 282 7.91 0.11 12.21
CA PRO A 282 8.11 -0.56 13.49
C PRO A 282 8.54 -2.03 13.32
N GLY A 283 9.55 -2.43 14.10
CA GLY A 283 9.91 -3.84 14.30
C GLY A 283 9.00 -4.56 15.31
N PRO A 284 9.33 -5.81 15.69
CA PRO A 284 10.57 -6.50 15.34
C PRO A 284 10.56 -7.04 13.90
N ALA A 285 11.72 -7.02 13.24
CA ALA A 285 11.93 -7.74 11.99
C ALA A 285 12.07 -9.24 12.24
N ILE A 286 11.76 -10.05 11.24
CA ILE A 286 11.83 -11.52 11.30
C ILE A 286 12.72 -12.10 10.20
N GLY A 287 13.13 -13.36 10.35
CA GLY A 287 13.75 -14.19 9.33
C GLY A 287 12.83 -14.49 8.14
N PHE A 288 12.36 -13.45 7.44
CA PHE A 288 11.34 -13.57 6.41
C PHE A 288 11.80 -14.41 5.23
N LEU A 289 13.07 -14.30 4.85
CA LEU A 289 13.62 -15.11 3.76
C LEU A 289 13.68 -16.60 4.10
N GLN A 290 13.92 -16.92 5.37
CA GLN A 290 13.88 -18.28 5.86
C GLN A 290 12.45 -18.82 5.88
N GLU A 291 11.48 -17.99 6.29
CA GLU A 291 10.06 -18.35 6.25
C GLU A 291 9.56 -18.62 4.83
N THR A 292 9.90 -17.74 3.87
CA THR A 292 9.51 -17.95 2.48
C THR A 292 10.28 -19.11 1.83
N LEU A 293 11.54 -19.37 2.22
CA LEU A 293 12.28 -20.54 1.74
C LEU A 293 11.56 -21.84 2.10
N ARG A 294 11.07 -21.96 3.34
CA ARG A 294 10.29 -23.13 3.78
C ARG A 294 9.00 -23.31 2.97
N TRP A 295 8.35 -22.20 2.62
CA TRP A 295 7.18 -22.18 1.74
C TRP A 295 7.54 -22.64 0.32
N TRP A 296 8.62 -22.13 -0.25
CA TRP A 296 9.08 -22.53 -1.58
C TRP A 296 9.51 -23.99 -1.63
N ASP A 297 10.18 -24.51 -0.60
CA ASP A 297 10.62 -25.90 -0.53
C ASP A 297 9.41 -26.84 -0.48
N GLN A 298 8.37 -26.48 0.28
CA GLN A 298 7.09 -27.20 0.35
C GLN A 298 6.42 -27.32 -1.02
N HIS A 299 6.18 -26.19 -1.69
CA HIS A 299 5.31 -26.18 -2.88
C HIS A 299 6.05 -26.39 -4.19
N LEU A 300 7.31 -25.98 -4.28
CA LEU A 300 8.09 -26.09 -5.51
C LEU A 300 8.98 -27.35 -5.51
N LYS A 301 9.57 -27.73 -4.38
CA LYS A 301 10.43 -28.92 -4.30
C LYS A 301 9.72 -30.16 -3.73
N GLY A 302 8.58 -30.01 -3.08
CA GLY A 302 7.85 -31.12 -2.45
C GLY A 302 8.51 -31.63 -1.17
N ILE A 303 9.32 -30.79 -0.52
CA ILE A 303 9.98 -31.10 0.76
C ILE A 303 8.99 -30.75 1.87
N ASP A 304 8.67 -31.70 2.75
CA ASP A 304 7.80 -31.41 3.91
C ASP A 304 8.55 -30.53 4.92
N THR A 305 8.25 -29.22 4.91
CA THR A 305 8.84 -28.23 5.83
C THR A 305 7.97 -27.97 7.05
N GLY A 306 6.80 -28.61 7.13
CA GLY A 306 5.81 -28.41 8.18
C GLY A 306 5.04 -27.10 8.16
N VAL A 307 5.25 -26.21 7.18
CA VAL A 307 4.54 -24.92 7.08
C VAL A 307 3.01 -25.09 7.05
N MET A 308 2.52 -26.18 6.47
CA MET A 308 1.09 -26.50 6.44
C MET A 308 0.54 -27.07 7.76
N ARG A 309 1.38 -27.28 8.78
CA ARG A 309 0.96 -27.66 10.14
C ARG A 309 1.00 -26.48 11.11
N GLU A 310 1.55 -25.35 10.69
CA GLU A 310 1.53 -24.11 11.47
C GLU A 310 0.14 -23.47 11.45
N PRO A 311 -0.15 -22.55 12.40
CA PRO A 311 -1.41 -21.82 12.41
C PRO A 311 -1.75 -21.20 11.06
N LEU A 312 -3.04 -21.22 10.72
CA LEU A 312 -3.55 -20.72 9.46
C LEU A 312 -3.26 -19.21 9.33
N LEU A 313 -3.45 -18.46 10.43
CA LEU A 313 -3.09 -17.06 10.57
C LEU A 313 -2.12 -16.89 11.74
N ARG A 314 -0.96 -16.31 11.47
CA ARG A 314 0.00 -15.85 12.50
C ARG A 314 -0.05 -14.33 12.55
N SER A 315 -0.39 -13.78 13.71
CA SER A 315 -0.64 -12.34 13.87
C SER A 315 0.08 -11.78 15.08
N TRP A 316 0.58 -10.55 14.95
CA TRP A 316 1.09 -9.79 16.09
C TRP A 316 -0.07 -9.13 16.84
N ILE A 317 -0.07 -9.12 18.17
CA ILE A 317 -0.99 -8.31 18.97
C ILE A 317 -0.16 -7.17 19.56
N ASN A 318 -0.42 -5.94 19.11
CA ASN A 318 0.23 -4.75 19.65
C ASN A 318 -0.15 -4.57 21.12
N ASP A 319 0.86 -4.43 21.98
CA ASP A 319 0.67 -3.92 23.33
C ASP A 319 0.47 -2.39 23.29
N PRO A 320 -0.14 -1.80 24.33
CA PRO A 320 -0.40 -0.37 24.35
C PRO A 320 0.90 0.42 24.44
N VAL A 321 0.99 1.47 23.63
CA VAL A 321 2.13 2.40 23.58
C VAL A 321 1.63 3.84 23.72
N PRO A 322 2.41 4.73 24.37
CA PRO A 322 2.17 6.16 24.30
C PRO A 322 2.23 6.63 22.83
N PRO A 323 1.41 7.62 22.44
CA PRO A 323 1.35 8.05 21.06
C PRO A 323 2.67 8.71 20.62
N ALA A 324 3.21 8.23 19.49
CA ALA A 324 4.38 8.76 18.82
C ALA A 324 4.28 8.52 17.30
N THR A 325 5.02 9.32 16.53
CA THR A 325 5.01 9.26 15.06
C THR A 325 5.91 8.20 14.47
N SER A 326 6.67 7.49 15.30
CA SER A 326 7.52 6.36 14.91
C SER A 326 7.89 5.54 16.16
N TYR A 327 8.05 4.23 15.98
CA TYR A 327 8.49 3.30 17.03
C TYR A 327 9.53 2.35 16.45
N ASP A 328 10.74 2.29 17.00
CA ASP A 328 11.76 1.35 16.51
C ASP A 328 11.28 -0.11 16.59
N VAL A 329 10.64 -0.44 17.72
CA VAL A 329 10.00 -1.73 17.96
C VAL A 329 8.62 -1.48 18.53
N MET A 330 7.61 -2.10 17.94
CA MET A 330 6.26 -2.13 18.51
C MET A 330 6.17 -3.27 19.53
N PRO A 331 5.95 -2.99 20.83
CA PRO A 331 5.74 -4.02 21.84
C PRO A 331 4.51 -4.87 21.50
N GLY A 332 4.53 -6.13 21.93
CA GLY A 332 3.46 -7.07 21.63
C GLY A 332 3.97 -8.51 21.59
N ARG A 333 3.15 -9.38 20.98
CA ARG A 333 3.46 -10.80 20.84
C ARG A 333 2.80 -11.43 19.63
N TRP A 334 3.37 -12.52 19.14
CA TRP A 334 2.74 -13.37 18.13
C TRP A 334 1.66 -14.26 18.76
N VAL A 335 0.53 -14.41 18.06
CA VAL A 335 -0.55 -15.36 18.31
C VAL A 335 -0.84 -16.16 17.04
N GLY A 336 -1.43 -17.35 17.19
CA GLY A 336 -1.64 -18.27 16.08
C GLY A 336 -3.04 -18.87 16.07
N ASP A 337 -3.82 -18.52 15.05
CA ASP A 337 -5.18 -19.02 14.88
C ASP A 337 -5.20 -20.15 13.83
N THR A 338 -5.69 -21.34 14.21
CA THR A 338 -5.75 -22.52 13.33
C THR A 338 -6.92 -22.49 12.35
N ASN A 339 -7.87 -21.60 12.56
CA ASN A 339 -9.02 -21.34 11.69
C ASN A 339 -9.25 -19.84 11.62
N TRP A 340 -9.72 -19.36 10.48
CA TRP A 340 -10.07 -17.96 10.29
C TRP A 340 -11.37 -17.86 9.48
N PRO A 341 -12.40 -17.13 9.97
CA PRO A 341 -12.47 -16.42 11.24
C PRO A 341 -12.29 -17.34 12.45
N SER A 342 -11.56 -16.86 13.46
CA SER A 342 -11.20 -17.68 14.62
C SER A 342 -12.38 -17.89 15.57
N PRO A 343 -12.61 -19.11 16.08
CA PRO A 343 -13.61 -19.36 17.11
C PRO A 343 -13.27 -18.69 18.46
N ALA A 344 -12.02 -18.25 18.65
CA ALA A 344 -11.61 -17.48 19.82
C ALA A 344 -11.99 -15.99 19.71
N VAL A 345 -12.49 -15.54 18.56
CA VAL A 345 -12.94 -14.16 18.35
C VAL A 345 -14.46 -14.08 18.48
N THR A 346 -14.91 -13.29 19.44
CA THR A 346 -16.33 -13.00 19.69
C THR A 346 -16.63 -11.52 19.43
N TRP A 347 -17.89 -11.22 19.08
CA TRP A 347 -18.31 -9.83 18.84
C TRP A 347 -18.85 -9.21 20.13
N ASP A 348 -18.15 -8.18 20.62
CA ASP A 348 -18.57 -7.36 21.74
C ASP A 348 -19.21 -6.06 21.22
N GLU A 349 -20.52 -5.90 21.46
CA GLU A 349 -21.28 -4.72 21.07
C GLU A 349 -21.34 -3.70 22.22
N ARG A 350 -20.75 -2.52 21.98
CA ARG A 350 -20.67 -1.42 22.95
C ARG A 350 -21.45 -0.21 22.46
N PRO A 351 -22.59 0.15 23.10
CA PRO A 351 -23.35 1.34 22.75
C PRO A 351 -22.52 2.63 22.90
N LEU A 352 -22.73 3.61 22.02
CA LEU A 352 -22.03 4.90 22.11
C LEU A 352 -22.61 5.85 23.17
N GLY A 353 -23.81 5.56 23.70
CA GLY A 353 -24.43 6.32 24.78
C GLY A 353 -25.64 5.62 25.39
N THR A 354 -26.17 6.18 26.49
CA THR A 354 -27.33 5.65 27.22
C THR A 354 -28.46 6.68 27.28
N GLY A 355 -29.25 6.75 26.21
CA GLY A 355 -30.28 7.78 25.99
C GLY A 355 -29.71 9.15 25.61
N GLY A 356 -30.52 10.00 24.97
CA GLY A 356 -30.16 11.39 24.70
C GLY A 356 -30.78 11.97 23.43
N ALA A 357 -30.70 13.29 23.29
CA ALA A 357 -30.97 13.96 22.01
C ALA A 357 -29.86 13.62 21.00
N PRO A 358 -30.12 13.69 19.69
CA PRO A 358 -29.09 13.59 18.67
C PRO A 358 -27.93 14.54 18.94
N VAL A 359 -26.70 14.06 18.75
CA VAL A 359 -25.47 14.84 18.92
C VAL A 359 -25.01 15.33 17.55
N LEU A 360 -24.69 16.61 17.49
CA LEU A 360 -24.20 17.25 16.27
C LEU A 360 -22.72 16.95 16.05
N VAL A 361 -22.38 16.36 14.91
CA VAL A 361 -21.02 16.19 14.41
C VAL A 361 -20.80 17.24 13.32
N ARG A 362 -19.87 18.17 13.58
CA ARG A 362 -19.50 19.22 12.64
C ARG A 362 -18.05 19.60 12.83
N SER A 363 -17.18 18.88 12.15
CA SER A 363 -15.73 19.02 12.24
C SER A 363 -15.24 20.17 11.35
N PRO A 364 -14.22 20.94 11.77
CA PRO A 364 -13.54 21.86 10.88
C PRO A 364 -12.82 21.09 9.76
N HIS A 365 -12.66 21.71 8.58
CA HIS A 365 -12.12 20.99 7.42
C HIS A 365 -10.65 20.58 7.53
N HIS A 366 -9.89 21.13 8.48
CA HIS A 366 -8.52 20.68 8.76
C HIS A 366 -8.44 19.49 9.72
N THR A 367 -9.57 18.91 10.14
CA THR A 367 -9.62 17.62 10.88
C THR A 367 -9.04 16.54 9.98
N GLY A 368 -8.18 15.67 10.52
CA GLY A 368 -7.45 14.64 9.76
C GLY A 368 -5.99 15.00 9.46
N LEU A 369 -5.53 16.19 9.83
CA LEU A 369 -4.11 16.54 9.75
C LEU A 369 -3.28 15.52 10.53
N ASP A 370 -3.64 15.13 11.74
CA ASP A 370 -2.86 14.17 12.54
C ASP A 370 -3.23 12.70 12.27
N ALA A 371 -3.71 12.40 11.06
CA ALA A 371 -4.00 11.04 10.64
C ALA A 371 -2.74 10.20 10.33
N GLY A 372 -1.55 10.80 10.26
CA GLY A 372 -0.34 10.13 9.76
C GLY A 372 -0.39 9.92 8.24
N ARG A 373 0.59 9.21 7.68
CA ARG A 373 0.62 8.84 6.26
C ARG A 373 -0.31 7.70 5.94
N PHE A 374 -0.79 7.64 4.70
CA PHE A 374 -1.47 6.46 4.18
C PHE A 374 -0.50 5.29 4.05
N PHE A 375 0.66 5.50 3.40
CA PHE A 375 1.79 4.57 3.42
C PHE A 375 2.89 5.01 4.39
N PRO A 376 2.98 4.41 5.58
CA PRO A 376 4.20 4.47 6.35
C PRO A 376 5.27 3.58 5.70
N PHE A 377 6.50 4.09 5.62
CA PHE A 377 7.71 3.38 5.16
C PHE A 377 8.75 3.22 6.28
N GLY A 378 8.40 3.59 7.51
CA GLY A 378 9.27 3.52 8.68
C GLY A 378 10.09 4.79 8.92
N ASN A 379 9.63 5.94 8.39
CA ASN A 379 10.25 7.23 8.64
C ASN A 379 9.82 7.81 10.00
N ALA A 380 10.42 8.95 10.37
CA ALA A 380 10.25 9.54 11.70
C ALA A 380 8.85 10.15 11.93
N SER A 381 8.14 10.49 10.85
CA SER A 381 6.87 11.24 10.88
C SER A 381 5.69 10.51 10.25
N ASP A 382 5.81 9.19 10.07
CA ASP A 382 4.86 8.38 9.30
C ASP A 382 3.58 8.05 10.09
N LEU A 383 3.71 7.70 11.37
CA LEU A 383 2.58 7.25 12.19
C LEU A 383 1.81 8.44 12.79
N PRO A 384 0.52 8.26 13.14
CA PRO A 384 -0.28 9.29 13.78
C PRO A 384 0.35 9.74 15.11
N PRO A 385 0.49 11.06 15.38
CA PRO A 385 0.85 11.55 16.71
C PRO A 385 -0.33 11.40 17.68
N ASP A 386 -0.20 11.98 18.87
CA ASP A 386 -1.27 12.03 19.87
C ASP A 386 -2.55 12.64 19.27
N GLN A 387 -3.65 11.92 19.44
CA GLN A 387 -4.92 12.23 18.82
C GLN A 387 -5.74 13.28 19.58
N ARG A 388 -5.28 13.82 20.73
CA ARG A 388 -6.03 14.83 21.49
C ARG A 388 -6.49 16.04 20.67
N GLU A 389 -5.65 16.53 19.76
CA GLU A 389 -6.01 17.66 18.90
C GLU A 389 -7.11 17.28 17.89
N GLU A 390 -7.08 16.05 17.37
CA GLU A 390 -8.14 15.53 16.49
C GLU A 390 -9.43 15.24 17.28
N ASP A 391 -9.30 14.73 18.50
CA ASP A 391 -10.42 14.46 19.41
C ASP A 391 -11.16 15.76 19.76
N GLY A 392 -10.44 16.87 19.94
CA GLY A 392 -11.03 18.20 20.13
C GLY A 392 -11.80 18.73 18.92
N ARG A 393 -11.63 18.12 17.74
CA ARG A 393 -12.31 18.44 16.48
C ARG A 393 -13.34 17.38 16.07
N SER A 394 -13.55 16.37 16.92
CA SER A 394 -14.48 15.25 16.72
C SER A 394 -15.52 15.20 17.84
N VAL A 395 -16.61 14.46 17.61
CA VAL A 395 -17.49 14.03 18.71
C VAL A 395 -16.96 12.72 19.27
N CYS A 396 -16.60 12.72 20.55
CA CYS A 396 -16.01 11.57 21.22
C CYS A 396 -17.01 10.85 22.14
N PHE A 397 -17.08 9.53 21.99
CA PHE A 397 -17.85 8.62 22.84
C PHE A 397 -16.89 7.71 23.58
N ASP A 398 -16.81 7.82 24.90
CA ASP A 398 -15.86 7.09 25.73
C ASP A 398 -16.55 5.97 26.50
N SER A 399 -15.92 4.80 26.54
CA SER A 399 -16.29 3.76 27.50
C SER A 399 -16.01 4.22 28.94
N ALA A 400 -16.57 3.51 29.93
CA ALA A 400 -15.98 3.51 31.27
C ALA A 400 -14.51 3.06 31.20
N PRO A 401 -13.65 3.43 32.17
CA PRO A 401 -12.33 2.82 32.27
C PRO A 401 -12.48 1.29 32.29
N LEU A 402 -11.64 0.60 31.53
CA LEU A 402 -11.69 -0.85 31.44
C LEU A 402 -11.25 -1.47 32.77
N ASP A 403 -12.03 -2.41 33.28
CA ASP A 403 -11.65 -3.15 34.49
C ASP A 403 -10.59 -4.23 34.20
N GLU A 404 -10.54 -4.71 32.95
CA GLU A 404 -9.65 -5.77 32.49
C GLU A 404 -9.05 -5.46 31.11
N ARG A 405 -8.05 -6.26 30.72
CA ARG A 405 -7.40 -6.16 29.41
C ARG A 405 -8.36 -6.67 28.33
N VAL A 406 -8.57 -5.89 27.28
CA VAL A 406 -9.40 -6.28 26.13
C VAL A 406 -8.51 -6.41 24.91
N GLU A 407 -8.39 -7.62 24.37
CA GLU A 407 -7.64 -7.86 23.14
C GLU A 407 -8.59 -7.98 21.96
N ILE A 408 -8.24 -7.35 20.84
CA ILE A 408 -8.99 -7.43 19.60
C ILE A 408 -8.11 -7.98 18.48
N LEU A 409 -8.70 -8.80 17.62
CA LEU A 409 -8.07 -9.29 16.40
C LEU A 409 -9.13 -9.40 15.30
N GLY A 410 -8.98 -8.62 14.24
CA GLY A 410 -9.91 -8.59 13.12
C GLY A 410 -10.27 -7.16 12.74
N ARG A 411 -11.42 -6.99 12.07
CA ARG A 411 -11.88 -5.71 11.52
C ARG A 411 -13.05 -5.19 12.37
N PRO A 412 -12.84 -4.22 13.28
CA PRO A 412 -13.93 -3.63 14.05
C PRO A 412 -14.97 -2.96 13.16
N ARG A 413 -16.18 -2.75 13.67
CA ARG A 413 -17.24 -2.06 12.94
C ARG A 413 -17.86 -0.96 13.78
N VAL A 414 -18.39 0.04 13.12
CA VAL A 414 -19.20 1.07 13.77
C VAL A 414 -20.56 1.09 13.10
N ARG A 415 -21.61 1.00 13.92
CA ARG A 415 -23.00 1.18 13.52
C ARG A 415 -23.48 2.51 14.06
N LEU A 416 -23.99 3.36 13.18
CA LEU A 416 -24.49 4.69 13.51
C LEU A 416 -25.93 4.84 13.05
N ARG A 417 -26.80 5.30 13.94
CA ARG A 417 -28.08 5.89 13.57
C ARG A 417 -27.84 7.39 13.36
N LEU A 418 -27.92 7.86 12.12
CA LEU A 418 -27.59 9.27 11.82
C LEU A 418 -28.53 9.89 10.77
N ASP A 419 -28.52 11.22 10.73
CA ASP A 419 -29.01 12.08 9.64
C ASP A 419 -27.85 12.96 9.14
N SER A 420 -27.89 13.34 7.85
CA SER A 420 -26.96 14.27 7.21
C SER A 420 -27.72 15.51 6.75
N ALA A 421 -27.23 16.69 7.11
CA ALA A 421 -27.84 17.95 6.70
C ALA A 421 -27.69 18.23 5.19
N THR A 422 -26.75 17.55 4.52
CA THR A 422 -26.50 17.66 3.07
C THR A 422 -26.75 16.32 2.37
N PRO A 423 -27.11 16.34 1.07
CA PRO A 423 -27.29 15.12 0.27
C PRO A 423 -26.01 14.29 0.10
N ARG A 424 -24.84 14.94 0.23
CA ARG A 424 -23.52 14.32 0.07
C ARG A 424 -22.70 14.60 1.32
N ALA A 425 -22.18 13.55 1.94
CA ALA A 425 -21.37 13.64 3.14
C ALA A 425 -20.55 12.36 3.34
N ASN A 426 -19.46 12.49 4.08
CA ASN A 426 -18.69 11.37 4.59
C ASN A 426 -18.89 11.29 6.11
N VAL A 427 -18.80 10.09 6.67
CA VAL A 427 -18.66 9.88 8.10
C VAL A 427 -17.38 9.10 8.36
N ILE A 428 -16.57 9.59 9.29
CA ILE A 428 -15.31 8.99 9.68
C ILE A 428 -15.43 8.57 11.14
N ALA A 429 -14.98 7.37 11.45
CA ALA A 429 -14.87 6.88 12.82
C ALA A 429 -13.43 6.46 13.12
N ARG A 430 -12.90 6.97 14.22
CA ARG A 430 -11.62 6.54 14.81
C ARG A 430 -11.90 5.80 16.11
N VAL A 431 -11.19 4.70 16.32
CA VAL A 431 -11.10 4.03 17.61
C VAL A 431 -9.74 4.37 18.22
N CYS A 432 -9.76 4.99 19.39
CA CYS A 432 -8.56 5.39 20.11
C CYS A 432 -8.47 4.69 21.48
N ASP A 433 -7.25 4.35 21.89
CA ASP A 433 -6.92 3.97 23.26
C ASP A 433 -6.58 5.22 24.06
N VAL A 434 -7.40 5.55 25.06
CA VAL A 434 -7.23 6.75 25.90
C VAL A 434 -6.68 6.35 27.26
N ALA A 435 -5.45 6.78 27.54
CA ALA A 435 -4.77 6.49 28.79
C ALA A 435 -5.32 7.32 29.97
N PRO A 436 -5.06 6.91 31.23
CA PRO A 436 -5.47 7.65 32.43
C PRO A 436 -4.95 9.09 32.51
N ASP A 437 -3.84 9.39 31.83
CA ASP A 437 -3.29 10.76 31.73
C ASP A 437 -3.96 11.61 30.64
N GLY A 438 -4.86 11.01 29.86
CA GLY A 438 -5.61 11.64 28.78
C GLY A 438 -4.95 11.59 27.40
N SER A 439 -3.74 11.03 27.26
CA SER A 439 -3.15 10.77 25.94
C SER A 439 -4.03 9.83 25.12
N SER A 440 -4.09 10.06 23.81
CA SER A 440 -5.00 9.35 22.89
C SER A 440 -4.21 8.74 21.74
N THR A 441 -4.12 7.41 21.71
CA THR A 441 -3.42 6.65 20.66
C THR A 441 -4.42 6.14 19.63
N LEU A 442 -4.22 6.42 18.35
CA LEU A 442 -5.06 5.87 17.29
C LEU A 442 -4.82 4.35 17.17
N VAL A 443 -5.88 3.55 17.36
CA VAL A 443 -5.83 2.09 17.21
C VAL A 443 -6.26 1.67 15.81
N THR A 444 -7.40 2.16 15.35
CA THR A 444 -7.89 1.94 13.99
C THR A 444 -8.87 3.03 13.57
N ARG A 445 -9.23 3.06 12.29
CA ARG A 445 -10.17 3.99 11.69
C ARG A 445 -10.87 3.38 10.49
N GLY A 446 -11.96 4.01 10.09
CA GLY A 446 -12.68 3.73 8.86
C GLY A 446 -13.47 4.96 8.43
N VAL A 447 -13.89 4.94 7.18
CA VAL A 447 -14.72 5.98 6.58
C VAL A 447 -15.86 5.31 5.83
N LEU A 448 -17.00 6.01 5.77
CA LEU A 448 -18.09 5.69 4.86
C LEU A 448 -18.49 6.98 4.14
N ASN A 449 -18.43 6.94 2.81
CA ASN A 449 -19.17 7.88 2.00
C ASN A 449 -20.67 7.53 2.10
N LEU A 450 -21.50 8.45 2.60
CA LEU A 450 -22.93 8.14 2.80
C LEU A 450 -23.64 7.86 1.46
N MET A 451 -23.09 8.31 0.33
CA MET A 451 -23.63 7.98 -0.99
C MET A 451 -23.43 6.50 -1.37
N SER A 452 -22.44 5.81 -0.79
CA SER A 452 -22.11 4.40 -1.06
C SER A 452 -22.69 3.44 -0.01
N ARG A 453 -23.56 3.93 0.90
CA ARG A 453 -24.14 3.15 2.02
C ARG A 453 -24.99 1.95 1.60
N HIS A 454 -25.41 1.89 0.34
CA HIS A 454 -26.20 0.79 -0.22
C HIS A 454 -25.41 -0.10 -1.20
N GLY A 455 -24.09 0.05 -1.24
CA GLY A 455 -23.19 -0.62 -2.18
C GLY A 455 -22.21 0.38 -2.81
N ARG A 456 -21.02 -0.10 -3.20
CA ARG A 456 -19.96 0.75 -3.79
C ARG A 456 -20.15 0.94 -5.30
N ASP A 457 -20.99 0.13 -5.92
CA ASP A 457 -21.33 0.14 -7.34
C ASP A 457 -22.33 1.24 -7.74
N LYS A 458 -22.91 1.94 -6.76
CA LYS A 458 -23.91 3.00 -7.00
C LYS A 458 -23.79 4.12 -5.97
N ALA A 459 -24.24 5.31 -6.38
CA ALA A 459 -24.25 6.50 -5.56
C ALA A 459 -25.70 6.95 -5.33
N VAL A 460 -26.13 6.99 -4.06
CA VAL A 460 -27.49 7.39 -3.69
C VAL A 460 -27.41 8.58 -2.73
N GLU A 461 -27.91 9.73 -3.16
CA GLU A 461 -27.92 10.92 -2.31
C GLU A 461 -28.72 10.70 -1.01
N TRP A 462 -28.26 11.33 0.07
CA TRP A 462 -28.98 11.39 1.33
C TRP A 462 -30.18 12.32 1.20
N THR A 463 -31.26 12.04 1.94
CA THR A 463 -32.39 12.97 2.07
C THR A 463 -32.30 13.67 3.43
N PRO A 464 -31.94 14.96 3.49
CA PRO A 464 -31.80 15.66 4.77
C PRO A 464 -33.09 15.62 5.61
N GLY A 465 -32.93 15.51 6.93
CA GLY A 465 -34.05 15.37 7.87
C GLY A 465 -34.54 13.93 8.03
N THR A 466 -33.83 12.95 7.46
CA THR A 466 -34.16 11.53 7.58
C THR A 466 -33.06 10.79 8.32
N TYR A 467 -33.44 9.94 9.28
CA TYR A 467 -32.47 9.11 9.99
C TYR A 467 -32.42 7.71 9.37
N GLU A 468 -31.21 7.24 9.04
CA GLU A 468 -30.95 5.86 8.64
C GLU A 468 -29.93 5.20 9.58
N ASP A 469 -29.94 3.87 9.63
CA ASP A 469 -28.90 3.09 10.29
C ASP A 469 -27.85 2.72 9.24
N VAL A 470 -26.58 3.08 9.48
CA VAL A 470 -25.44 2.70 8.64
C VAL A 470 -24.45 1.90 9.47
N GLU A 471 -23.85 0.87 8.88
CA GLU A 471 -22.77 0.07 9.48
C GLU A 471 -21.61 -0.01 8.49
N PHE A 472 -20.39 0.21 8.96
CA PHE A 472 -19.19 0.11 8.14
C PHE A 472 -18.01 -0.41 8.95
N GLU A 473 -17.07 -1.03 8.24
CA GLU A 473 -15.88 -1.63 8.82
C GLU A 473 -14.78 -0.59 9.00
N LEU A 474 -13.98 -0.79 10.04
CA LEU A 474 -12.72 -0.10 10.28
C LEU A 474 -11.58 -1.03 9.81
N ASN A 475 -10.39 -0.46 9.60
CA ASN A 475 -9.20 -1.22 9.23
C ASN A 475 -8.89 -2.30 10.29
N GLY A 476 -8.44 -3.46 9.82
CA GLY A 476 -8.08 -4.59 10.66
C GLY A 476 -6.91 -4.30 11.59
N ILE A 477 -6.96 -4.84 12.81
CA ILE A 477 -5.90 -4.64 13.79
C ILE A 477 -5.81 -5.79 14.78
N GLY A 478 -4.59 -6.10 15.23
CA GLY A 478 -4.31 -6.84 16.45
C GLY A 478 -3.84 -5.88 17.54
N TYR A 479 -4.64 -5.66 18.59
CA TYR A 479 -4.34 -4.67 19.64
C TYR A 479 -4.87 -5.09 21.01
N ALA A 480 -4.18 -4.70 22.08
CA ALA A 480 -4.59 -4.93 23.45
C ALA A 480 -4.81 -3.62 24.22
N PHE A 481 -6.07 -3.32 24.58
CA PHE A 481 -6.40 -2.23 25.49
C PHE A 481 -6.12 -2.64 26.95
N PRO A 482 -5.36 -1.86 27.72
CA PRO A 482 -5.02 -2.21 29.10
C PRO A 482 -6.11 -1.78 30.11
N PRO A 483 -6.12 -2.38 31.32
CA PRO A 483 -6.97 -1.92 32.41
C PRO A 483 -6.73 -0.44 32.75
N GLY A 484 -7.80 0.27 33.12
CA GLY A 484 -7.78 1.69 33.47
C GLY A 484 -7.84 2.65 32.27
N HIS A 485 -7.55 2.18 31.06
CA HIS A 485 -7.74 2.96 29.84
C HIS A 485 -9.21 2.99 29.40
N ARG A 486 -9.54 3.82 28.41
CA ARG A 486 -10.88 3.88 27.79
C ARG A 486 -10.77 3.60 26.30
N ILE A 487 -11.79 2.92 25.77
CA ILE A 487 -11.99 2.82 24.34
C ILE A 487 -12.83 4.02 23.92
N ARG A 488 -12.26 4.87 23.05
CA ARG A 488 -12.94 6.04 22.49
C ARG A 488 -13.35 5.77 21.06
N VAL A 489 -14.59 6.11 20.71
CA VAL A 489 -15.03 6.30 19.32
C VAL A 489 -15.12 7.79 19.04
N ALA A 490 -14.26 8.30 18.16
CA ALA A 490 -14.30 9.69 17.71
C ALA A 490 -14.91 9.76 16.30
N VAL A 491 -16.01 10.49 16.16
CA VAL A 491 -16.76 10.64 14.91
C VAL A 491 -16.53 12.05 14.33
N SER A 492 -16.24 12.11 13.03
CA SER A 492 -16.06 13.35 12.26
C SER A 492 -16.83 13.27 10.93
N ASP A 493 -17.20 14.43 10.38
CA ASP A 493 -17.77 14.58 9.03
C ASP A 493 -16.74 15.13 8.01
N SER A 494 -15.53 15.47 8.48
CA SER A 494 -14.39 15.87 7.66
C SER A 494 -13.10 15.22 8.17
N TYR A 495 -12.21 14.83 7.25
CA TYR A 495 -10.95 14.15 7.58
C TYR A 495 -9.85 14.40 6.53
N TRP A 496 -9.61 15.67 6.21
CA TRP A 496 -8.57 16.12 5.27
C TRP A 496 -7.16 16.07 5.89
N PRO A 497 -6.11 15.69 5.15
CA PRO A 497 -6.12 15.37 3.72
C PRO A 497 -6.51 13.94 3.37
N TRP A 498 -6.67 13.05 4.37
CA TRP A 498 -6.97 11.65 4.13
C TRP A 498 -8.18 11.42 3.22
N VAL A 499 -9.28 12.12 3.47
CA VAL A 499 -10.52 12.03 2.71
C VAL A 499 -10.79 13.37 2.03
N TRP A 500 -11.03 13.34 0.72
CA TRP A 500 -11.40 14.54 -0.03
C TRP A 500 -12.80 15.04 0.41
N PRO A 501 -12.98 16.35 0.69
CA PRO A 501 -14.25 16.87 1.17
C PRO A 501 -15.31 16.96 0.05
N HIS A 502 -16.57 16.71 0.40
CA HIS A 502 -17.73 17.00 -0.46
C HIS A 502 -17.87 18.51 -0.74
N GLY A 503 -18.60 18.86 -1.80
CA GLY A 503 -18.70 20.25 -2.28
C GLY A 503 -19.46 21.22 -1.37
N GLU A 504 -20.25 20.72 -0.41
CA GLU A 504 -21.03 21.51 0.52
C GLU A 504 -20.59 21.27 1.96
N ARG A 505 -20.55 22.33 2.76
CA ARG A 505 -20.27 22.22 4.19
C ARG A 505 -21.52 21.72 4.92
N GLY A 506 -21.51 20.44 5.27
CA GLY A 506 -22.60 19.79 6.01
C GLY A 506 -22.39 19.74 7.52
N GLU A 507 -23.25 18.94 8.14
CA GLU A 507 -23.16 18.46 9.52
C GLU A 507 -23.95 17.14 9.63
N LEU A 508 -23.57 16.28 10.56
CA LEU A 508 -24.28 15.03 10.85
C LEU A 508 -24.96 15.11 12.22
N SER A 509 -26.12 14.49 12.36
CA SER A 509 -26.78 14.29 13.65
C SER A 509 -26.76 12.80 14.00
N VAL A 510 -25.99 12.40 15.01
CA VAL A 510 -25.83 11.00 15.43
C VAL A 510 -26.68 10.73 16.67
N VAL A 511 -27.38 9.60 16.71
CA VAL A 511 -28.21 9.15 17.84
C VAL A 511 -27.42 8.12 18.66
N PRO A 512 -26.81 8.49 19.81
CA PRO A 512 -25.79 7.65 20.45
C PRO A 512 -26.33 6.34 21.03
N ASP A 513 -27.55 6.34 21.56
CA ASP A 513 -28.18 5.17 22.17
C ASP A 513 -28.73 4.16 21.16
N ARG A 514 -28.70 4.53 19.87
CA ARG A 514 -28.98 3.66 18.73
C ARG A 514 -27.73 3.39 17.87
N SER A 515 -26.57 3.75 18.38
CA SER A 515 -25.28 3.58 17.71
C SER A 515 -24.36 2.72 18.59
N ALA A 516 -23.47 1.94 17.98
CA ALA A 516 -22.59 1.04 18.70
C ALA A 516 -21.25 0.83 17.99
N LEU A 517 -20.22 0.58 18.78
CA LEU A 517 -18.96 -0.03 18.35
C LEU A 517 -19.10 -1.55 18.46
N LEU A 518 -18.71 -2.29 17.42
CA LEU A 518 -18.64 -3.74 17.41
C LEU A 518 -17.16 -4.15 17.36
N LEU A 519 -16.67 -4.74 18.46
CA LEU A 519 -15.28 -5.15 18.61
C LEU A 519 -15.12 -6.67 18.41
N PRO A 520 -14.16 -7.13 17.60
CA PRO A 520 -13.81 -8.53 17.47
C PRO A 520 -12.86 -8.91 18.61
N VAL A 521 -13.41 -9.15 19.79
CA VAL A 521 -12.64 -9.46 21.01
C VAL A 521 -12.10 -10.88 20.92
N ARG A 522 -10.78 -11.00 21.04
CA ARG A 522 -10.07 -12.28 21.05
C ARG A 522 -9.89 -12.77 22.48
N GLU A 523 -10.38 -13.95 22.77
CA GLU A 523 -10.12 -14.62 24.05
C GLU A 523 -8.66 -15.10 24.12
N ALA A 524 -8.13 -15.17 25.34
CA ALA A 524 -6.82 -15.76 25.57
C ALA A 524 -6.89 -17.27 25.32
N VAL A 525 -6.04 -17.75 24.41
CA VAL A 525 -5.90 -19.18 24.10
C VAL A 525 -4.50 -19.60 24.52
N ASP A 526 -4.39 -20.79 25.14
CA ASP A 526 -3.10 -21.39 25.46
C ASP A 526 -2.48 -21.96 24.18
N GLU A 527 -1.56 -21.21 23.58
CA GLU A 527 -0.93 -21.51 22.29
C GLU A 527 0.59 -21.67 22.45
N PRO A 528 1.22 -22.58 21.69
CA PRO A 528 2.67 -22.66 21.66
C PRO A 528 3.27 -21.35 21.15
N PRO A 529 4.41 -20.90 21.71
CA PRO A 529 4.99 -19.63 21.30
C PRO A 529 5.48 -19.71 19.85
N ILE A 530 5.16 -18.67 19.07
CA ILE A 530 5.65 -18.51 17.70
C ILE A 530 6.98 -17.76 17.75
N HIS A 531 8.00 -18.37 17.16
CA HIS A 531 9.33 -17.81 17.07
C HIS A 531 9.78 -17.77 15.62
N PHE A 532 10.48 -16.71 15.27
CA PHE A 532 11.12 -16.54 13.97
C PHE A 532 12.64 -16.48 14.17
N GLU A 533 13.37 -16.92 13.16
CA GLU A 533 14.81 -16.70 13.11
C GLU A 533 15.14 -15.20 12.99
N GLU A 534 16.39 -14.84 13.25
CA GLU A 534 16.87 -13.47 12.97
C GLU A 534 16.90 -13.24 11.45
N PRO A 535 16.60 -12.01 10.98
CA PRO A 535 16.68 -11.65 9.56
C PRO A 535 18.05 -11.96 8.95
N GLU A 536 18.05 -12.69 7.82
CA GLU A 536 19.23 -12.98 7.00
C GLU A 536 19.01 -12.49 5.55
N GLN A 537 20.05 -11.91 4.94
CA GLN A 537 20.05 -11.46 3.55
C GLN A 537 21.41 -11.73 2.87
N ALA A 538 21.49 -11.59 1.55
CA ALA A 538 22.76 -11.48 0.84
C ALA A 538 23.41 -10.10 1.12
N PRO A 539 24.75 -9.97 0.93
CA PRO A 539 25.44 -8.69 1.12
C PRO A 539 24.83 -7.55 0.29
N PRO A 540 24.73 -6.33 0.85
CA PRO A 540 24.11 -5.20 0.17
C PRO A 540 24.90 -4.74 -1.06
N LEU A 541 24.19 -4.19 -2.05
CA LEU A 541 24.83 -3.47 -3.15
C LEU A 541 25.53 -2.21 -2.60
N PRO A 542 26.81 -1.94 -2.93
CA PRO A 542 27.55 -0.81 -2.36
C PRO A 542 27.14 0.54 -3.00
N VAL A 543 25.90 0.95 -2.75
CA VAL A 543 25.34 2.24 -3.15
C VAL A 543 25.73 3.31 -2.13
N THR A 544 26.19 4.45 -2.61
CA THR A 544 26.45 5.63 -1.77
C THR A 544 25.23 6.52 -1.80
N TYR A 545 24.75 6.98 -0.64
CA TYR A 545 23.63 7.91 -0.51
C TYR A 545 24.15 9.28 -0.09
N ASP A 546 23.79 10.35 -0.81
CA ASP A 546 24.12 11.70 -0.38
C ASP A 546 23.00 12.20 0.51
N ARG A 547 23.33 12.42 1.78
CA ARG A 547 22.40 13.04 2.71
C ARG A 547 22.54 14.56 2.57
N PRO A 548 21.45 15.29 2.31
CA PRO A 548 21.50 16.75 2.38
C PRO A 548 21.94 17.19 3.78
N ALA A 549 22.69 18.29 3.86
CA ALA A 549 23.21 18.81 5.12
C ALA A 549 22.09 19.24 6.09
N ASP A 550 20.96 19.67 5.53
CA ASP A 550 19.71 19.96 6.24
C ASP A 550 18.55 19.44 5.37
N PRO A 551 17.99 18.25 5.65
CA PRO A 551 16.85 17.73 4.90
C PRO A 551 15.58 18.57 5.13
N GLY A 552 15.50 19.39 6.18
CA GLY A 552 14.21 19.93 6.62
C GLY A 552 13.26 18.82 7.13
N PRO A 553 12.03 19.20 7.52
CA PRO A 553 11.06 18.25 8.05
C PRO A 553 10.48 17.34 6.97
N GLU A 554 10.37 16.04 7.24
CA GLU A 554 9.65 15.07 6.39
C GLU A 554 8.15 15.41 6.25
N ARG A 555 7.61 16.07 7.27
CA ARG A 555 6.21 16.45 7.39
C ARG A 555 6.10 17.79 8.10
N LEU A 556 5.53 18.79 7.43
CA LEU A 556 5.38 20.15 7.97
C LEU A 556 3.93 20.62 7.87
N VAL A 557 3.39 21.08 9.00
CA VAL A 557 2.06 21.69 9.07
C VAL A 557 2.21 23.18 9.31
N THR A 558 1.58 24.01 8.47
CA THR A 558 1.54 25.47 8.61
C THR A 558 0.09 25.96 8.67
N HIS A 559 -0.22 26.89 9.57
CA HIS A 559 -1.51 27.57 9.67
C HIS A 559 -1.36 29.07 9.45
N ASP A 560 -1.87 29.57 8.33
CA ASP A 560 -2.03 31.01 8.10
C ASP A 560 -3.31 31.48 8.80
N VAL A 561 -3.14 32.00 10.01
CA VAL A 561 -4.25 32.45 10.88
C VAL A 561 -5.08 33.55 10.22
N ALA A 562 -4.47 34.43 9.42
CA ALA A 562 -5.18 35.52 8.78
C ALA A 562 -6.09 35.05 7.63
N LYS A 563 -5.67 33.98 6.93
CA LYS A 563 -6.46 33.36 5.85
C LYS A 563 -7.33 32.19 6.32
N GLY A 564 -7.10 31.66 7.52
CA GLY A 564 -7.72 30.43 8.00
C GLY A 564 -7.29 29.17 7.22
N GLU A 565 -6.14 29.23 6.56
CA GLU A 565 -5.62 28.21 5.64
C GLU A 565 -4.58 27.32 6.33
N TRP A 566 -4.77 26.02 6.18
CA TRP A 566 -3.85 24.98 6.65
C TRP A 566 -3.14 24.37 5.45
N THR A 567 -1.82 24.21 5.57
CA THR A 567 -0.99 23.55 4.58
C THR A 567 -0.25 22.39 5.24
N LEU A 568 -0.32 21.21 4.65
CA LEU A 568 0.54 20.07 4.93
C LEU A 568 1.52 19.90 3.77
N GLU A 569 2.81 19.95 4.06
CA GLU A 569 3.88 19.57 3.13
C GLU A 569 4.49 18.25 3.57
N VAL A 570 4.73 17.36 2.60
CA VAL A 570 5.20 16.00 2.84
C VAL A 570 6.33 15.64 1.87
N ASP A 571 7.30 14.87 2.37
CA ASP A 571 8.35 14.19 1.60
C ASP A 571 9.27 15.04 0.72
N PRO A 572 9.81 16.19 1.19
CA PRO A 572 10.72 17.01 0.38
C PRO A 572 12.03 16.28 -0.06
N ASN A 573 12.37 15.12 0.52
CA ASN A 573 13.60 14.36 0.22
C ASN A 573 13.32 12.89 -0.12
N TYR A 574 12.17 12.57 -0.70
CA TYR A 574 11.86 11.19 -1.10
C TYR A 574 13.01 10.54 -1.88
N GLY A 575 13.48 9.37 -1.43
CA GLY A 575 14.53 8.58 -2.07
C GLY A 575 15.96 9.14 -2.00
N GLY A 576 16.11 10.45 -2.15
CA GLY A 576 17.38 11.16 -2.12
C GLY A 576 18.32 10.82 -3.29
N SER A 577 19.48 11.46 -3.27
CA SER A 577 20.54 11.25 -4.26
C SER A 577 21.41 10.05 -3.90
N ARG A 578 21.81 9.29 -4.93
CA ARG A 578 22.63 8.10 -4.76
C ARG A 578 23.53 7.81 -5.95
N THR A 579 24.63 7.13 -5.68
CA THR A 579 25.62 6.70 -6.67
C THR A 579 25.81 5.20 -6.60
N TYR A 580 25.63 4.54 -7.75
CA TYR A 580 25.76 3.09 -7.90
C TYR A 580 27.19 2.68 -8.29
N PRO A 581 27.59 1.42 -8.07
CA PRO A 581 28.95 0.94 -8.35
C PRO A 581 29.36 1.00 -9.83
N ASP A 582 28.39 1.02 -10.74
CA ASP A 582 28.61 1.14 -12.18
C ASP A 582 28.77 2.60 -12.65
N GLY A 583 28.79 3.55 -11.71
CA GLY A 583 28.91 4.99 -11.97
C GLY A 583 27.59 5.70 -12.28
N LEU A 584 26.44 5.02 -12.21
CA LEU A 584 25.14 5.69 -12.31
C LEU A 584 24.94 6.60 -11.10
N ARG A 585 24.69 7.87 -11.38
CA ARG A 585 24.20 8.88 -10.44
C ARG A 585 22.70 9.02 -10.63
N TYR A 586 21.93 8.75 -9.59
CA TYR A 586 20.49 8.90 -9.57
C TYR A 586 20.12 9.94 -8.53
N GLU A 587 19.40 10.97 -8.93
CA GLU A 587 18.96 12.06 -8.07
C GLU A 587 17.44 12.16 -8.13
N GLU A 588 16.82 12.37 -6.98
CA GLU A 588 15.37 12.39 -6.87
C GLU A 588 14.95 13.25 -5.70
N SER A 589 13.88 14.01 -5.94
CA SER A 589 13.16 14.73 -4.92
C SER A 589 11.69 14.76 -5.28
N ALA A 590 10.84 14.56 -4.29
CA ALA A 590 9.41 14.77 -4.41
C ALA A 590 8.99 15.90 -3.48
N ARG A 591 7.80 16.45 -3.70
CA ARG A 591 7.08 17.25 -2.71
C ARG A 591 5.60 17.10 -2.94
N GLU A 592 4.90 16.76 -1.88
CA GLU A 592 3.45 16.79 -1.84
C GLU A 592 2.99 17.96 -0.98
N THR A 593 1.93 18.63 -1.42
CA THR A 593 1.34 19.75 -0.70
C THR A 593 -0.17 19.67 -0.72
N TYR A 594 -0.77 19.69 0.47
CA TYR A 594 -2.21 19.67 0.68
C TYR A 594 -2.63 20.96 1.36
N ARG A 595 -3.62 21.67 0.81
CA ARG A 595 -4.13 22.92 1.36
C ARG A 595 -5.63 22.85 1.55
N ILE A 596 -6.12 23.45 2.63
CA ILE A 596 -7.54 23.65 2.87
C ILE A 596 -7.77 24.83 3.82
N ARG A 597 -8.87 25.54 3.65
CA ARG A 597 -9.39 26.53 4.61
C ARG A 597 -10.36 25.87 5.56
N THR A 598 -10.36 26.32 6.80
CA THR A 598 -11.12 25.71 7.90
C THR A 598 -12.63 25.60 7.64
N ASP A 599 -13.20 26.53 6.88
CA ASP A 599 -14.63 26.71 6.69
C ASP A 599 -15.11 26.59 5.23
N ASP A 600 -14.20 26.31 4.29
CA ASP A 600 -14.49 26.23 2.85
C ASP A 600 -13.99 24.89 2.27
N PRO A 601 -14.87 23.91 2.02
CA PRO A 601 -14.47 22.61 1.48
C PRO A 601 -13.96 22.72 0.03
N LEU A 602 -14.33 23.76 -0.73
CA LEU A 602 -13.91 23.96 -2.11
C LEU A 602 -12.50 24.54 -2.23
N SER A 603 -11.89 24.93 -1.11
CA SER A 603 -10.50 25.35 -1.06
C SER A 603 -9.49 24.19 -1.04
N ALA A 604 -9.97 22.94 -0.96
CA ALA A 604 -9.15 21.74 -1.00
C ALA A 604 -8.28 21.70 -2.28
N ASN A 605 -6.97 21.55 -2.09
CA ASN A 605 -5.99 21.50 -3.17
C ASN A 605 -4.87 20.52 -2.79
N ALA A 606 -4.57 19.58 -3.69
CA ALA A 606 -3.45 18.65 -3.56
C ALA A 606 -2.52 18.81 -4.76
N VAL A 607 -1.21 18.82 -4.52
CA VAL A 607 -0.16 18.96 -5.54
C VAL A 607 0.95 17.96 -5.26
N SER A 608 1.44 17.28 -6.30
CA SER A 608 2.61 16.39 -6.26
C SER A 608 3.60 16.87 -7.32
N GLU A 609 4.85 17.12 -6.90
CA GLU A 609 5.94 17.59 -7.76
C GLU A 609 7.13 16.64 -7.64
N TRP A 610 7.68 16.22 -8.77
CA TRP A 610 8.86 15.37 -8.83
C TRP A 610 9.96 15.95 -9.69
N THR A 611 11.20 15.75 -9.26
CA THR A 611 12.39 15.87 -10.10
C THR A 611 13.18 14.58 -10.01
N ILE A 612 13.47 13.98 -11.16
CA ILE A 612 14.33 12.79 -11.26
C ILE A 612 15.42 13.08 -12.28
N ARG A 613 16.67 12.75 -11.95
CA ARG A 613 17.80 12.86 -12.88
C ARG A 613 18.69 11.62 -12.82
N LEU A 614 18.99 11.06 -13.99
CA LEU A 614 19.87 9.91 -14.16
C LEU A 614 21.08 10.33 -15.00
N ARG A 615 22.29 10.07 -14.50
CA ARG A 615 23.55 10.42 -15.16
C ARG A 615 24.57 9.30 -15.07
N ARG A 616 25.29 9.02 -16.15
CA ARG A 616 26.45 8.11 -16.11
C ARG A 616 27.55 8.63 -17.04
N GLY A 617 28.67 9.03 -16.44
CA GLY A 617 29.76 9.70 -17.16
C GLY A 617 29.29 11.02 -17.81
N ASP A 618 30.00 11.46 -18.85
CA ASP A 618 29.69 12.70 -19.59
C ASP A 618 28.71 12.47 -20.76
N ASP A 619 28.37 11.21 -21.05
CA ASP A 619 27.69 10.81 -22.29
C ASP A 619 26.17 10.62 -22.15
N TRP A 620 25.65 10.51 -20.92
CA TRP A 620 24.24 10.27 -20.66
C TRP A 620 23.75 11.07 -19.46
N ASP A 621 22.80 11.96 -19.71
CA ASP A 621 22.11 12.77 -18.72
C ASP A 621 20.64 12.88 -19.11
N ALA A 622 19.76 12.38 -18.26
CA ALA A 622 18.32 12.46 -18.44
C ALA A 622 17.67 13.07 -17.21
N GLU A 623 16.85 14.10 -17.43
CA GLU A 623 16.14 14.81 -16.38
C GLU A 623 14.64 14.80 -16.67
N ILE A 624 13.84 14.59 -15.63
CA ILE A 624 12.38 14.56 -15.66
C ILE A 624 11.89 15.47 -14.56
N VAL A 625 10.98 16.38 -14.91
CA VAL A 625 10.23 17.19 -13.95
C VAL A 625 8.76 16.95 -14.21
N THR A 626 8.02 16.49 -13.20
CA THR A 626 6.57 16.33 -13.27
C THR A 626 5.87 17.19 -12.23
N ARG A 627 4.62 17.52 -12.52
CA ARG A 627 3.70 18.11 -11.54
C ARG A 627 2.29 17.67 -11.84
N THR A 628 1.58 17.24 -10.81
CA THR A 628 0.15 16.90 -10.86
C THR A 628 -0.59 17.69 -9.78
N GLU A 629 -1.73 18.26 -10.11
CA GLU A 629 -2.58 19.03 -9.20
C GLU A 629 -4.04 18.61 -9.34
N LEU A 630 -4.70 18.45 -8.18
CA LEU A 630 -6.13 18.20 -8.06
C LEU A 630 -6.77 19.34 -7.28
N ARG A 631 -7.89 19.81 -7.82
CA ARG A 631 -8.81 20.78 -7.21
C ARG A 631 -10.23 20.32 -7.47
N ALA A 632 -11.20 20.91 -6.77
CA ALA A 632 -12.60 20.63 -7.02
C ALA A 632 -13.44 21.90 -6.96
N THR A 633 -14.45 21.96 -7.82
CA THR A 633 -15.63 22.81 -7.63
C THR A 633 -16.70 22.02 -6.87
N ALA A 634 -17.88 22.60 -6.69
CA ALA A 634 -19.02 21.87 -6.15
C ALA A 634 -19.44 20.68 -7.04
N THR A 635 -19.18 20.75 -8.35
CA THR A 635 -19.70 19.80 -9.35
C THR A 635 -18.63 19.04 -10.11
N ASP A 636 -17.36 19.46 -10.10
CA ASP A 636 -16.31 18.90 -10.94
C ASP A 636 -14.98 18.79 -10.20
N PHE A 637 -14.23 17.71 -10.45
CA PHE A 637 -12.80 17.64 -10.22
C PHE A 637 -12.07 18.32 -11.37
N ILE A 638 -11.01 19.05 -11.05
CA ILE A 638 -10.12 19.73 -12.00
C ILE A 638 -8.72 19.17 -11.81
N MET A 639 -8.19 18.53 -12.84
CA MET A 639 -6.89 17.86 -12.83
C MET A 639 -5.95 18.51 -13.83
N ASP A 640 -4.77 18.89 -13.36
CA ASP A 640 -3.70 19.46 -14.17
C ASP A 640 -2.43 18.64 -13.97
N SER A 641 -1.96 17.97 -15.03
CA SER A 641 -0.72 17.21 -15.01
C SER A 641 0.25 17.76 -16.05
N ARG A 642 1.56 17.76 -15.76
CA ARG A 642 2.60 18.15 -16.71
C ARG A 642 3.86 17.32 -16.54
N ILE A 643 4.58 17.18 -17.65
CA ILE A 643 5.92 16.62 -17.71
C ILE A 643 6.82 17.52 -18.55
N GLU A 644 8.06 17.67 -18.11
CA GLU A 644 9.17 18.13 -18.92
C GLU A 644 10.33 17.15 -18.81
N ALA A 645 10.71 16.55 -19.93
CA ALA A 645 11.81 15.59 -20.02
C ALA A 645 12.95 16.17 -20.87
N ARG A 646 14.19 16.04 -20.41
CA ARG A 646 15.39 16.53 -21.09
C ARG A 646 16.44 15.44 -21.21
N ALA A 647 17.13 15.43 -22.35
CA ALA A 647 18.30 14.60 -22.63
C ALA A 647 19.49 15.54 -22.88
N ASN A 648 20.55 15.43 -22.07
CA ASN A 648 21.76 16.23 -22.21
C ASN A 648 21.48 17.75 -22.25
N GLY A 649 20.50 18.20 -21.45
CA GLY A 649 20.05 19.59 -21.38
C GLY A 649 19.05 20.01 -22.46
N GLU A 650 18.86 19.21 -23.51
CA GLU A 650 17.89 19.48 -24.58
C GLU A 650 16.52 18.88 -24.26
N THR A 651 15.45 19.64 -24.52
CA THR A 651 14.08 19.16 -24.29
C THR A 651 13.74 18.02 -25.25
N VAL A 652 13.36 16.87 -24.67
CA VAL A 652 12.87 15.69 -25.40
C VAL A 652 11.37 15.82 -25.63
N VAL A 653 10.61 16.06 -24.55
CA VAL A 653 9.16 16.22 -24.55
C VAL A 653 8.76 17.25 -23.50
N LYS A 654 7.72 18.03 -23.80
CA LYS A 654 6.96 18.83 -22.84
C LYS A 654 5.48 18.62 -23.10
N ARG A 655 4.77 18.03 -22.14
CA ARG A 655 3.34 17.73 -22.24
C ARG A 655 2.59 18.28 -21.04
N VAL A 656 1.36 18.68 -21.30
CA VAL A 656 0.40 19.15 -20.30
C VAL A 656 -0.92 18.48 -20.60
N TRP A 657 -1.54 17.94 -19.57
CA TRP A 657 -2.89 17.41 -19.60
C TRP A 657 -3.75 18.26 -18.67
N HIS A 658 -4.94 18.59 -19.13
CA HIS A 658 -5.98 19.24 -18.34
C HIS A 658 -7.27 18.46 -18.55
N ARG A 659 -7.90 18.01 -17.46
CA ARG A 659 -9.18 17.30 -17.51
C ARG A 659 -10.10 17.78 -16.39
N ASN A 660 -11.38 17.92 -16.73
CA ASN A 660 -12.44 18.15 -15.76
C ASN A 660 -13.37 16.95 -15.78
N THR A 661 -13.71 16.43 -14.60
CA THR A 661 -14.58 15.25 -14.46
C THR A 661 -15.68 15.56 -13.43
N PRO A 662 -16.97 15.31 -13.76
CA PRO A 662 -18.06 15.55 -12.82
C PRO A 662 -17.91 14.76 -11.51
N ARG A 663 -18.30 15.37 -10.39
CA ARG A 663 -18.36 14.76 -9.06
C ARG A 663 -19.67 14.00 -8.89
N THR A 664 -19.61 12.68 -9.02
CA THR A 664 -20.79 11.80 -9.01
C THR A 664 -20.99 11.12 -7.66
N SER A 665 -19.93 10.67 -7.00
CA SER A 665 -19.99 10.17 -5.62
C SER A 665 -18.95 10.76 -4.68
N ALA A 666 -17.90 11.45 -5.17
CA ALA A 666 -16.81 11.98 -4.33
C ALA A 666 -16.70 13.51 -4.36
#